data_AF-R5P2Y5-F1
#
_entry.id   AF-R5P2Y5-F1
#
_cell.length_a   1.000
_cell.length_b   1.000
_cell.length_c   1.000
_cell.angle_alpha   90.00
_cell.angle_beta   90.00
_cell.angle_gamma   90.00
#
_symmetry.space_group_name_H-M   'P 1'
#
loop_
_entity.id
_entity.type
_entity.pdbx_description
1 polymer ?
#
loop_
_entity_poly.entity_id
_entity_poly.type
_entity_poly.pdbx_seq_one_letter_code
_entity_poly.pdbx_strand_id
1 'polypeptide(L)'
;MYRIEVSPGTKAVKVTNPGNYRLYRIRIFRSDMPGGKSPVIKSVSMTEHDLSRDYDNTFLIDTSTTLLGGLRGLNGLDDGETWPSSETVLGSDYPNGYSAFYVMKYEMSQDQYCGFLNMIGARERENRTVGERLRSFSARDYVFGGDRKHASNRNGIVISTRNVTGDTVSFACDLDPETPVSLDGDGLPLACNYLTVSDMLAYASWVGLRPLTELEYERLCRAPYPYVPEPFECSWGTTVAQAPGSLSEGGKTNESVSSGNVNYGNRIGGPLRVGIFARTGGSQESSGSSFWGVQDLSGNLNEIYYNANAAGRKFKGTKHGNGDLAGLSTVNGWGWVTDAACFGLRGGSFRSGSPTDLSGSNRQYASRYITDIDARDSTVSFRLGRSCSAGPVLESELVLEDGRILGTGSMSDTVCSGSDYKILGNEPSGDYSVSYLWYKSENRGRSWDLLDGECGRDLQVYGLENRGMSAGEVRDYWYRRRVIRDNSDGLSGIVKLVVVDPDYRISRLRDTIDGYGKGGGITVTTQYTSRFTWRYLATGQELRATEESALRSYFLPRYKDFTEDTTHAVYGTKTIMVTINVGGACERSEVIALDVVNTMDKDLMKVKDFGSYRGWADGTYAPSAEGYRRPGGGYEYRGDIGSGVYRIDPDGRDGPIEPFDVYCDMVTEGGGWTLVVAQYENNPILDWNQGIRADYDPTLASKISFVLNTSQIPSHTYTAFGKDLDPTFVGYSKMKYTTGNLNYRSPTLLNLKTGNTYFQVYRNTANHCGNHDPEMSTGSSSEWNNTLTYDQTGGSKFSWAFAPRHGTRSQRGYAMNGFLGTSNEGYAWTVWVK
;
A
#
# COMPACT_ATOMS: atom_id res chain seq x y z
N MET A 1 22.63 -1.72 18.59
CA MET A 1 21.35 -2.09 19.19
C MET A 1 20.27 -1.64 18.21
N TYR A 2 19.88 -2.50 17.26
CA TYR A 2 18.88 -2.16 16.25
C TYR A 2 17.54 -2.75 16.68
N ARG A 3 16.55 -1.89 16.90
CA ARG A 3 15.16 -2.27 17.18
C ARG A 3 14.54 -2.70 15.85
N ILE A 4 14.22 -3.98 15.70
CA ILE A 4 13.52 -4.50 14.53
C ILE A 4 12.03 -4.24 14.77
N GLU A 5 11.44 -3.31 14.00
CA GLU A 5 10.02 -2.89 14.09
C GLU A 5 9.05 -3.79 13.30
N VAL A 6 9.40 -5.05 13.02
CA VAL A 6 8.51 -5.97 12.29
C VAL A 6 8.37 -7.26 13.09
N SER A 7 7.63 -7.16 14.20
CA SER A 7 7.11 -8.27 14.98
C SER A 7 5.59 -8.10 15.07
N PRO A 8 4.77 -9.14 14.81
CA PRO A 8 5.15 -10.53 14.55
C PRO A 8 5.35 -10.85 13.05
N GLY A 9 6.16 -11.88 12.77
CA GLY A 9 6.26 -12.44 11.42
C GLY A 9 4.98 -13.18 11.01
N THR A 10 4.48 -12.95 9.79
CA THR A 10 3.23 -13.58 9.30
C THR A 10 3.35 -15.07 8.97
N LYS A 11 4.59 -15.61 8.89
CA LYS A 11 4.88 -17.04 8.68
C LYS A 11 6.34 -17.33 9.03
N ALA A 12 6.62 -18.36 9.82
CA ALA A 12 7.97 -18.95 9.90
C ALA A 12 8.11 -20.10 8.92
N VAL A 13 9.33 -20.25 8.45
CA VAL A 13 9.78 -21.45 7.74
C VAL A 13 10.91 -22.04 8.57
N LYS A 14 10.69 -23.23 9.15
CA LYS A 14 11.76 -23.95 9.85
C LYS A 14 12.85 -24.33 8.84
N VAL A 15 14.09 -24.05 9.19
CA VAL A 15 15.25 -24.41 8.37
C VAL A 15 15.41 -25.93 8.42
N THR A 16 15.31 -26.59 7.26
CA THR A 16 15.34 -28.06 7.14
C THR A 16 16.71 -28.67 7.44
N ASN A 17 17.79 -27.93 7.20
CA ASN A 17 19.16 -28.33 7.52
C ASN A 17 19.86 -27.16 8.24
N PRO A 18 19.73 -27.05 9.57
CA PRO A 18 20.39 -25.99 10.33
C PRO A 18 21.90 -26.23 10.39
N GLY A 19 22.70 -25.15 10.34
CA GLY A 19 24.15 -25.24 10.43
C GLY A 19 24.86 -23.92 10.16
N ASN A 20 26.19 -23.93 10.20
CA ASN A 20 27.01 -22.75 9.95
C ASN A 20 27.12 -22.47 8.44
N TYR A 21 26.01 -22.03 7.85
CA TYR A 21 25.94 -21.66 6.44
C TYR A 21 26.08 -20.16 6.26
N ARG A 22 26.85 -19.74 5.24
CA ARG A 22 26.96 -18.33 4.85
C ARG A 22 25.66 -17.78 4.25
N LEU A 23 24.83 -18.65 3.68
CA LEU A 23 23.61 -18.29 2.97
C LEU A 23 22.53 -19.35 3.24
N TYR A 24 21.34 -18.88 3.56
CA TYR A 24 20.12 -19.70 3.52
C TYR A 24 19.35 -19.39 2.23
N ARG A 25 18.70 -20.39 1.65
CA ARG A 25 17.92 -20.25 0.42
C ARG A 25 16.45 -20.57 0.69
N ILE A 26 15.58 -19.60 0.41
CA ILE A 26 14.13 -19.81 0.35
C ILE A 26 13.76 -20.05 -1.12
N ARG A 27 13.06 -21.14 -1.42
CA ARG A 27 12.50 -21.42 -2.75
C ARG A 27 10.99 -21.29 -2.68
N ILE A 28 10.41 -20.45 -3.52
CA ILE A 28 8.96 -20.28 -3.65
C ILE A 28 8.61 -20.55 -5.11
N PHE A 29 7.76 -21.53 -5.38
CA PHE A 29 7.33 -21.83 -6.74
C PHE A 29 6.02 -21.11 -7.05
N ARG A 30 5.92 -20.58 -8.27
CA ARG A 30 4.72 -19.86 -8.73
C ARG A 30 3.46 -20.75 -8.76
N SER A 31 3.65 -22.05 -8.97
CA SER A 31 2.59 -23.08 -8.88
C SER A 31 1.92 -23.12 -7.51
N ASP A 32 2.64 -22.71 -6.46
CA ASP A 32 2.20 -22.84 -5.07
C ASP A 32 1.45 -21.58 -4.61
N MET A 33 1.35 -20.56 -5.48
CA MET A 33 0.68 -19.28 -5.18
C MET A 33 -0.77 -19.28 -5.70
N PRO A 34 -1.75 -18.83 -4.90
CA PRO A 34 -3.14 -18.71 -5.34
C PRO A 34 -3.26 -17.88 -6.63
N GLY A 35 -3.89 -18.46 -7.65
CA GLY A 35 -4.09 -17.81 -8.96
C GLY A 35 -2.82 -17.58 -9.77
N GLY A 36 -1.72 -18.30 -9.48
CA GLY A 36 -0.48 -18.25 -10.26
C GLY A 36 0.20 -16.88 -10.25
N LYS A 37 0.04 -16.11 -9.18
CA LYS A 37 0.69 -14.80 -9.01
C LYS A 37 2.14 -14.95 -8.55
N SER A 38 2.97 -13.94 -8.86
CA SER A 38 4.33 -13.89 -8.34
C SER A 38 4.33 -13.64 -6.83
N PRO A 39 5.16 -14.34 -6.03
CA PRO A 39 5.29 -14.08 -4.61
C PRO A 39 5.96 -12.73 -4.36
N VAL A 40 5.47 -12.00 -3.35
CA VAL A 40 6.09 -10.76 -2.87
C VAL A 40 6.55 -11.01 -1.43
N ILE A 41 7.86 -10.96 -1.21
CA ILE A 41 8.46 -11.03 0.13
C ILE A 41 8.71 -9.59 0.58
N LYS A 42 7.98 -9.11 1.60
CA LYS A 42 8.13 -7.75 2.14
C LYS A 42 9.35 -7.62 3.08
N SER A 43 9.61 -8.63 3.90
CA SER A 43 10.76 -8.68 4.82
C SER A 43 11.08 -10.14 5.18
N VAL A 44 12.33 -10.39 5.59
CA VAL A 44 12.79 -11.68 6.11
C VAL A 44 13.59 -11.43 7.36
N SER A 45 13.24 -12.13 8.44
CA SER A 45 13.97 -12.17 9.70
C SER A 45 14.32 -13.61 10.02
N MET A 46 15.43 -13.81 10.72
CA MET A 46 15.88 -15.13 11.17
C MET A 46 16.07 -15.11 12.69
N THR A 47 15.77 -16.21 13.35
CA THR A 47 15.99 -16.39 14.78
C THR A 47 16.42 -17.83 15.06
N GLU A 48 17.25 -18.02 16.07
CA GLU A 48 17.61 -19.34 16.62
C GLU A 48 16.53 -19.87 17.57
N HIS A 49 15.62 -19.00 18.02
CA HIS A 49 14.48 -19.38 18.83
C HIS A 49 13.51 -20.22 18.01
N ASP A 50 13.07 -21.35 18.55
CA ASP A 50 12.12 -22.23 17.88
C ASP A 50 10.72 -21.60 17.92
N LEU A 51 10.43 -20.77 16.92
CA LEU A 51 9.16 -20.08 16.79
C LEU A 51 7.96 -21.05 16.74
N SER A 52 8.15 -22.35 16.43
CA SER A 52 7.06 -23.36 16.52
C SER A 52 6.45 -23.49 17.92
N ARG A 53 7.17 -23.02 18.95
CA ARG A 53 6.69 -22.96 20.34
C ARG A 53 6.01 -21.63 20.70
N ASP A 54 6.21 -20.62 19.88
CA ASP A 54 5.62 -19.28 20.03
C ASP A 54 4.47 -19.04 19.05
N TYR A 55 4.29 -19.93 18.05
CA TYR A 55 3.17 -19.84 17.14
C TYR A 55 1.88 -20.10 17.88
N ASP A 56 1.11 -19.03 18.01
CA ASP A 56 -0.29 -19.13 18.28
C ASP A 56 -0.98 -19.74 17.05
N ASN A 57 -1.29 -21.04 17.12
CA ASN A 57 -2.11 -21.73 16.12
C ASN A 57 -3.60 -21.44 16.31
N THR A 58 -3.97 -20.61 17.30
CA THR A 58 -5.36 -20.19 17.46
C THR A 58 -5.69 -19.20 16.35
N PHE A 59 -6.80 -19.48 15.66
CA PHE A 59 -7.35 -18.56 14.69
C PHE A 59 -8.55 -17.87 15.35
N LEU A 60 -8.63 -16.55 15.21
CA LEU A 60 -9.75 -15.81 15.78
C LEU A 60 -11.03 -16.09 14.99
N ILE A 61 -12.11 -16.40 15.71
CA ILE A 61 -13.46 -16.47 15.18
C ILE A 61 -14.17 -15.16 15.50
N ASP A 62 -14.25 -14.29 14.51
CA ASP A 62 -14.75 -12.92 14.61
C ASP A 62 -15.98 -12.67 13.71
N THR A 63 -16.42 -13.71 13.01
CA THR A 63 -17.60 -13.71 12.14
C THR A 63 -18.24 -15.10 12.11
N SER A 64 -19.49 -15.19 11.64
CA SER A 64 -20.22 -16.44 11.42
C SER A 64 -19.67 -17.30 10.29
N THR A 65 -18.66 -16.83 9.55
CA THR A 65 -18.06 -17.54 8.41
C THR A 65 -16.59 -17.79 8.65
N THR A 66 -16.20 -19.06 8.79
CA THR A 66 -14.80 -19.45 8.97
C THR A 66 -14.25 -19.99 7.66
N LEU A 67 -13.07 -19.52 7.25
CA LEU A 67 -12.35 -20.06 6.08
C LEU A 67 -11.80 -21.46 6.38
N LEU A 68 -11.76 -22.32 5.36
CA LEU A 68 -11.10 -23.63 5.44
C LEU A 68 -9.73 -23.56 4.75
N GLY A 69 -8.70 -24.01 5.46
CA GLY A 69 -7.31 -23.93 5.00
C GLY A 69 -6.75 -22.51 4.93
N GLY A 70 -5.59 -22.38 4.30
CA GLY A 70 -4.85 -21.12 4.24
C GLY A 70 -4.20 -20.74 5.58
N LEU A 71 -3.57 -19.56 5.64
CA LEU A 71 -2.86 -19.08 6.84
C LEU A 71 -3.79 -18.56 7.94
N ARG A 72 -5.08 -18.38 7.65
CA ARG A 72 -6.06 -17.70 8.52
C ARG A 72 -7.39 -18.45 8.64
N GLY A 73 -7.44 -19.67 8.12
CA GLY A 73 -8.61 -20.54 8.22
C GLY A 73 -8.29 -21.78 9.04
N LEU A 74 -9.30 -22.62 9.24
CA LEU A 74 -9.16 -23.91 9.90
C LEU A 74 -8.17 -24.80 9.15
N ASN A 75 -7.07 -25.19 9.79
CA ASN A 75 -6.07 -26.07 9.20
C ASN A 75 -6.34 -27.54 9.60
N GLY A 76 -6.30 -28.46 8.63
CA GLY A 76 -6.38 -29.92 8.87
C GLY A 76 -5.14 -30.70 8.43
N LEU A 77 -3.99 -30.04 8.26
CA LEU A 77 -2.74 -30.71 7.87
C LEU A 77 -2.21 -31.65 8.98
N ASP A 78 -2.47 -31.33 10.24
CA ASP A 78 -1.92 -32.06 11.39
C ASP A 78 -2.82 -33.20 11.91
N ASP A 79 -4.09 -33.26 11.49
CA ASP A 79 -5.03 -34.35 11.80
C ASP A 79 -5.32 -35.29 10.62
N GLY A 80 -4.66 -35.06 9.48
CA GLY A 80 -4.76 -35.90 8.28
C GLY A 80 -6.05 -35.71 7.48
N GLU A 81 -6.80 -34.62 7.72
CA GLU A 81 -7.98 -34.24 6.96
C GLU A 81 -7.63 -33.61 5.62
N THR A 82 -8.23 -34.11 4.54
CA THR A 82 -8.13 -33.52 3.20
C THR A 82 -9.37 -32.72 2.87
N TRP A 83 -9.18 -31.42 2.64
CA TRP A 83 -10.25 -30.48 2.31
C TRP A 83 -10.45 -30.46 0.79
N PRO A 84 -11.66 -30.72 0.28
CA PRO A 84 -11.91 -30.63 -1.16
C PRO A 84 -11.76 -29.17 -1.61
N SER A 85 -11.16 -28.95 -2.78
CA SER A 85 -10.92 -27.59 -3.33
C SER A 85 -12.19 -26.77 -3.54
N SER A 86 -13.36 -27.42 -3.55
CA SER A 86 -14.68 -26.78 -3.61
C SER A 86 -15.16 -26.21 -2.27
N GLU A 87 -14.66 -26.68 -1.13
CA GLU A 87 -15.02 -26.18 0.19
C GLU A 87 -14.00 -25.14 0.64
N THR A 88 -14.37 -23.86 0.51
CA THR A 88 -13.50 -22.73 0.89
C THR A 88 -13.86 -22.14 2.26
N VAL A 89 -15.03 -22.49 2.79
CA VAL A 89 -15.56 -22.01 4.07
C VAL A 89 -16.32 -23.12 4.80
N LEU A 90 -16.38 -23.03 6.13
CA LEU A 90 -17.24 -23.83 6.98
C LEU A 90 -18.71 -23.58 6.57
N GLY A 91 -19.50 -24.65 6.42
CA GLY A 91 -20.91 -24.53 6.01
C GLY A 91 -21.72 -23.70 7.01
N SER A 92 -22.66 -22.89 6.52
CA SER A 92 -23.44 -21.96 7.36
C SER A 92 -24.32 -22.61 8.43
N ASP A 93 -24.61 -23.90 8.28
CA ASP A 93 -25.40 -24.68 9.24
C ASP A 93 -24.56 -25.24 10.41
N TYR A 94 -23.23 -25.32 10.26
CA TYR A 94 -22.32 -25.82 11.30
C TYR A 94 -21.88 -24.65 12.20
N PRO A 95 -22.23 -24.65 13.49
CA PRO A 95 -21.82 -23.59 14.40
C PRO A 95 -20.30 -23.53 14.59
N ASN A 96 -19.72 -22.37 14.33
CA ASN A 96 -18.30 -22.10 14.59
C ASN A 96 -18.03 -21.48 15.97
N GLY A 97 -19.06 -21.30 16.80
CA GLY A 97 -18.93 -20.66 18.12
C GLY A 97 -18.94 -19.12 18.10
N TYR A 98 -19.15 -18.47 16.96
CA TYR A 98 -19.33 -17.02 16.88
C TYR A 98 -20.67 -16.57 17.46
N SER A 99 -21.77 -17.11 16.94
CA SER A 99 -23.12 -16.74 17.33
C SER A 99 -23.40 -17.13 18.77
N ALA A 100 -24.15 -16.30 19.51
CA ALA A 100 -24.52 -16.59 20.88
C ALA A 100 -25.31 -17.90 21.03
N PHE A 101 -25.07 -18.61 22.14
CA PHE A 101 -25.78 -19.84 22.50
C PHE A 101 -25.79 -20.03 24.02
N TYR A 102 -26.76 -20.81 24.49
CA TYR A 102 -26.85 -21.28 25.87
C TYR A 102 -26.22 -22.66 25.98
N VAL A 103 -25.66 -22.98 27.15
CA VAL A 103 -25.05 -24.28 27.43
C VAL A 103 -25.43 -24.78 28.83
N MET A 104 -25.48 -26.09 29.01
CA MET A 104 -25.53 -26.70 30.33
C MET A 104 -24.27 -26.31 31.13
N LYS A 105 -24.47 -25.74 32.32
CA LYS A 105 -23.37 -25.30 33.19
C LYS A 105 -22.44 -26.45 33.60
N TYR A 106 -23.01 -27.64 33.79
CA TYR A 106 -22.36 -28.84 34.29
C TYR A 106 -22.47 -29.98 33.28
N GLU A 107 -21.62 -30.98 33.42
CA GLU A 107 -21.82 -32.31 32.82
C GLU A 107 -23.17 -32.92 33.27
N MET A 108 -23.66 -33.91 32.52
CA MET A 108 -24.82 -34.70 32.92
C MET A 108 -24.58 -35.38 34.28
N SER A 109 -25.45 -35.17 35.28
CA SER A 109 -25.36 -35.90 36.55
C SER A 109 -26.05 -37.27 36.48
N GLN A 110 -25.67 -38.20 37.36
CA GLN A 110 -26.27 -39.55 37.42
C GLN A 110 -27.77 -39.48 37.75
N ASP A 111 -28.18 -38.59 38.66
CA ASP A 111 -29.60 -38.37 38.98
C ASP A 111 -30.39 -37.85 37.78
N GLN A 112 -29.85 -36.85 37.07
CA GLN A 112 -30.48 -36.30 35.87
C GLN A 112 -30.68 -37.37 34.78
N TYR A 113 -29.71 -38.27 34.61
CA TYR A 113 -29.83 -39.37 33.66
C TYR A 113 -30.82 -40.45 34.11
N CYS A 114 -30.85 -40.81 35.40
CA CYS A 114 -31.86 -41.71 35.97
C CYS A 114 -33.28 -41.15 35.76
N GLY A 115 -33.47 -39.85 36.01
CA GLY A 115 -34.73 -39.15 35.75
C GLY A 115 -35.19 -39.28 34.30
N PHE A 116 -34.28 -39.09 33.35
CA PHE A 116 -34.57 -39.30 31.92
C PHE A 116 -34.97 -40.74 31.61
N LEU A 117 -34.19 -41.73 32.07
CA LEU A 117 -34.51 -43.14 31.83
C LEU A 117 -35.90 -43.48 32.38
N ASN A 118 -36.27 -42.96 33.54
CA ASN A 118 -37.58 -43.21 34.16
C ASN A 118 -38.76 -42.54 33.43
N MET A 119 -38.51 -41.55 32.56
CA MET A 119 -39.54 -40.83 31.81
C MET A 119 -39.74 -41.33 30.38
N ILE A 120 -38.91 -42.26 29.89
CA ILE A 120 -39.00 -42.80 28.52
C ILE A 120 -39.56 -44.23 28.45
N GLY A 121 -40.03 -44.60 27.26
CA GLY A 121 -40.62 -45.91 26.98
C GLY A 121 -39.64 -47.08 27.21
N ALA A 122 -40.18 -48.28 27.48
CA ALA A 122 -39.38 -49.46 27.86
C ALA A 122 -38.30 -49.84 26.82
N ARG A 123 -38.64 -49.84 25.52
CA ARG A 123 -37.67 -50.15 24.45
C ARG A 123 -36.56 -49.10 24.38
N GLU A 124 -36.89 -47.83 24.55
CA GLU A 124 -35.89 -46.77 24.54
C GLU A 124 -34.99 -46.83 25.78
N ARG A 125 -35.53 -47.15 26.95
CA ARG A 125 -34.70 -47.46 28.14
C ARG A 125 -33.69 -48.57 27.90
N GLU A 126 -34.08 -49.66 27.23
CA GLU A 126 -33.14 -50.73 26.86
C GLU A 126 -32.02 -50.18 25.97
N ASN A 127 -32.39 -49.44 24.92
CA ASN A 127 -31.43 -48.84 23.97
C ASN A 127 -30.50 -47.82 24.64
N ARG A 128 -30.97 -47.13 25.69
CA ARG A 128 -30.21 -46.13 26.47
C ARG A 128 -29.50 -46.73 27.69
N THR A 129 -29.44 -48.06 27.80
CA THR A 129 -28.67 -48.74 28.84
C THR A 129 -27.79 -49.82 28.22
N VAL A 130 -27.91 -51.07 28.65
CA VAL A 130 -27.09 -52.20 28.16
C VAL A 130 -27.78 -53.01 27.07
N GLY A 131 -28.77 -52.42 26.39
CA GLY A 131 -29.58 -53.08 25.38
C GLY A 131 -30.44 -54.20 25.97
N GLU A 132 -30.64 -55.26 25.20
CA GLU A 132 -31.48 -56.40 25.57
C GLU A 132 -30.95 -57.15 26.80
N ARG A 133 -29.65 -57.00 27.12
CA ARG A 133 -29.05 -57.56 28.35
C ARG A 133 -29.70 -57.02 29.61
N LEU A 134 -30.32 -55.83 29.57
CA LEU A 134 -31.02 -55.27 30.72
C LEU A 134 -32.13 -56.22 31.22
N ARG A 135 -32.73 -57.02 30.33
CA ARG A 135 -33.82 -57.95 30.68
C ARG A 135 -33.39 -59.05 31.64
N SER A 136 -32.11 -59.42 31.67
CA SER A 136 -31.59 -60.42 32.60
C SER A 136 -31.15 -59.84 33.95
N PHE A 137 -31.19 -58.52 34.11
CA PHE A 137 -30.73 -57.86 35.34
C PHE A 137 -31.86 -57.81 36.38
N SER A 138 -31.49 -58.12 37.62
CA SER A 138 -32.35 -58.08 38.80
C SER A 138 -32.40 -56.69 39.42
N ALA A 139 -33.35 -56.47 40.34
CA ALA A 139 -33.33 -55.27 41.18
C ALA A 139 -32.01 -55.21 41.97
N ARG A 140 -31.48 -53.99 42.13
CA ARG A 140 -30.17 -53.63 42.67
C ARG A 140 -28.96 -54.10 41.85
N ASP A 141 -29.14 -54.64 40.65
CA ASP A 141 -27.99 -54.83 39.76
C ASP A 141 -27.54 -53.47 39.19
N TYR A 142 -26.22 -53.22 39.24
CA TYR A 142 -25.61 -52.06 38.60
C TYR A 142 -25.77 -52.15 37.08
N VAL A 143 -26.21 -51.06 36.47
CA VAL A 143 -26.55 -51.01 35.05
C VAL A 143 -25.29 -50.88 34.20
N PHE A 144 -24.36 -50.02 34.60
CA PHE A 144 -23.14 -49.71 33.83
C PHE A 144 -21.89 -50.36 34.44
N GLY A 145 -20.87 -50.59 33.61
CA GLY A 145 -19.65 -51.31 34.00
C GLY A 145 -19.68 -52.82 33.78
N GLY A 146 -18.67 -53.51 34.32
CA GLY A 146 -18.50 -54.96 34.17
C GLY A 146 -19.03 -55.78 35.36
N ASP A 147 -19.13 -55.17 36.54
CA ASP A 147 -19.64 -55.80 37.76
C ASP A 147 -21.11 -55.42 37.98
N ARG A 148 -21.97 -56.38 38.34
CA ARG A 148 -23.40 -56.16 38.63
C ARG A 148 -23.68 -55.97 40.11
N LYS A 149 -22.69 -56.19 40.99
CA LYS A 149 -22.84 -56.13 42.44
C LYS A 149 -22.06 -55.00 43.10
N HIS A 150 -21.18 -54.32 42.34
CA HIS A 150 -20.46 -53.15 42.81
C HIS A 150 -20.41 -52.07 41.74
N ALA A 151 -20.50 -50.81 42.18
CA ALA A 151 -20.34 -49.65 41.32
C ALA A 151 -18.99 -49.67 40.61
N SER A 152 -18.99 -49.61 39.28
CA SER A 152 -17.78 -49.49 38.47
C SER A 152 -17.48 -48.03 38.20
N ASN A 153 -16.25 -47.57 38.48
CA ASN A 153 -15.82 -46.19 38.25
C ASN A 153 -16.82 -45.16 38.81
N ARG A 154 -17.28 -45.39 40.05
CA ARG A 154 -18.24 -44.53 40.76
C ARG A 154 -19.57 -44.29 40.04
N ASN A 155 -19.95 -45.15 39.11
CA ASN A 155 -21.30 -45.16 38.55
C ASN A 155 -22.23 -45.96 39.48
N GLY A 156 -23.12 -45.26 40.18
CA GLY A 156 -24.05 -45.83 41.14
C GLY A 156 -25.37 -46.29 40.52
N ILE A 157 -25.58 -46.17 39.20
CA ILE A 157 -26.90 -46.42 38.61
C ILE A 157 -27.26 -47.91 38.69
N VAL A 158 -28.37 -48.21 39.37
CA VAL A 158 -28.95 -49.55 39.54
C VAL A 158 -30.38 -49.61 39.02
N ILE A 159 -30.88 -50.83 38.86
CA ILE A 159 -32.33 -51.07 38.76
C ILE A 159 -32.94 -50.96 40.16
N SER A 160 -33.73 -49.93 40.44
CA SER A 160 -34.34 -49.73 41.76
C SER A 160 -35.56 -50.64 41.98
N THR A 161 -36.44 -50.73 40.98
CA THR A 161 -37.55 -51.70 40.98
C THR A 161 -37.71 -52.38 39.62
N ARG A 162 -38.10 -53.65 39.68
CA ARG A 162 -38.61 -54.43 38.54
C ARG A 162 -39.94 -55.04 38.97
N ASN A 163 -41.00 -54.81 38.21
CA ASN A 163 -42.30 -55.41 38.51
C ASN A 163 -42.30 -56.94 38.25
N VAL A 164 -43.28 -57.66 38.82
CA VAL A 164 -43.36 -59.13 38.77
C VAL A 164 -43.49 -59.68 37.33
N THR A 165 -44.06 -58.90 36.40
CA THR A 165 -44.14 -59.29 34.98
C THR A 165 -42.85 -59.02 34.20
N GLY A 166 -41.89 -58.28 34.77
CA GLY A 166 -40.60 -57.96 34.16
C GLY A 166 -40.61 -56.77 33.19
N ASP A 167 -41.79 -56.22 32.88
CA ASP A 167 -42.00 -55.20 31.83
C ASP A 167 -41.73 -53.75 32.27
N THR A 168 -41.76 -53.49 33.59
CA THR A 168 -41.51 -52.15 34.14
C THR A 168 -40.27 -52.17 35.02
N VAL A 169 -39.22 -51.50 34.54
CA VAL A 169 -37.97 -51.24 35.27
C VAL A 169 -37.94 -49.76 35.68
N SER A 170 -37.41 -49.42 36.85
CA SER A 170 -37.00 -48.05 37.14
C SER A 170 -35.56 -48.01 37.63
N PHE A 171 -34.94 -46.85 37.50
CA PHE A 171 -33.53 -46.61 37.77
C PHE A 171 -33.37 -45.63 38.92
N ALA A 172 -32.34 -45.84 39.73
CA ALA A 172 -31.90 -44.90 40.76
C ALA A 172 -30.41 -45.11 41.01
N CYS A 173 -29.82 -44.32 41.90
CA CYS A 173 -28.42 -44.44 42.28
C CYS A 173 -28.27 -45.23 43.59
N ASP A 174 -27.23 -46.04 43.73
CA ASP A 174 -26.90 -46.90 44.88
C ASP A 174 -25.37 -47.05 45.00
N LEU A 175 -24.64 -45.93 45.09
CA LEU A 175 -23.16 -45.97 45.25
C LEU A 175 -22.77 -46.53 46.63
N ASP A 176 -23.59 -46.35 47.66
CA ASP A 176 -23.42 -46.93 48.99
C ASP A 176 -24.46 -48.04 49.23
N PRO A 177 -24.14 -49.30 48.84
CA PRO A 177 -25.10 -50.40 48.89
C PRO A 177 -25.51 -50.82 50.30
N GLU A 178 -24.86 -50.29 51.36
CA GLU A 178 -25.22 -50.54 52.75
C GLU A 178 -26.47 -49.75 53.18
N THR A 179 -26.87 -48.76 52.39
CA THR A 179 -28.03 -47.91 52.67
C THR A 179 -29.20 -48.17 51.72
N PRO A 180 -30.40 -47.65 52.02
CA PRO A 180 -31.50 -47.64 51.05
C PRO A 180 -31.11 -46.89 49.77
N VAL A 181 -31.54 -47.43 48.63
CA VAL A 181 -31.27 -46.86 47.30
C VAL A 181 -31.77 -45.42 47.20
N SER A 182 -30.99 -44.58 46.52
CA SER A 182 -31.28 -43.18 46.17
C SER A 182 -31.21 -42.19 47.33
N LEU A 183 -30.35 -42.43 48.32
CA LEU A 183 -30.06 -41.51 49.42
C LEU A 183 -28.83 -40.62 49.14
N ASP A 184 -28.67 -39.57 49.94
CA ASP A 184 -27.47 -38.73 49.89
C ASP A 184 -26.23 -39.58 50.24
N GLY A 185 -25.34 -39.76 49.27
CA GLY A 185 -24.23 -40.71 49.34
C GLY A 185 -24.21 -41.68 48.16
N ASP A 186 -25.36 -41.89 47.53
CA ASP A 186 -25.49 -42.83 46.41
C ASP A 186 -24.97 -42.33 45.07
N GLY A 187 -24.33 -41.16 45.04
CA GLY A 187 -23.69 -40.64 43.83
C GLY A 187 -24.64 -39.87 42.91
N LEU A 188 -25.81 -39.45 43.41
CA LEU A 188 -26.78 -38.62 42.68
C LEU A 188 -26.12 -37.41 41.96
N PRO A 189 -25.25 -36.62 42.63
CA PRO A 189 -24.70 -35.40 42.01
C PRO A 189 -23.37 -35.65 41.26
N LEU A 190 -22.91 -36.90 41.17
CA LEU A 190 -21.71 -37.26 40.40
C LEU A 190 -21.97 -37.12 38.90
N ALA A 191 -20.95 -36.76 38.14
CA ALA A 191 -21.04 -36.78 36.68
C ALA A 191 -21.32 -38.22 36.20
N CYS A 192 -22.25 -38.34 35.26
CA CYS A 192 -22.69 -39.61 34.71
C CYS A 192 -21.75 -40.03 33.58
N ASN A 193 -20.94 -41.03 33.86
CA ASN A 193 -20.10 -41.70 32.88
C ASN A 193 -20.84 -42.86 32.18
N TYR A 194 -20.20 -43.48 31.19
CA TYR A 194 -20.76 -44.54 30.33
C TYR A 194 -21.85 -44.08 29.36
N LEU A 195 -21.95 -42.78 29.07
CA LEU A 195 -22.93 -42.27 28.11
C LEU A 195 -22.43 -42.38 26.67
N THR A 196 -23.36 -42.59 25.74
CA THR A 196 -23.04 -42.79 24.31
C THR A 196 -23.49 -41.61 23.45
N VAL A 197 -23.11 -41.61 22.18
CA VAL A 197 -23.61 -40.65 21.19
C VAL A 197 -25.12 -40.79 21.05
N SER A 198 -25.64 -42.02 20.96
CA SER A 198 -27.08 -42.25 20.87
C SER A 198 -27.83 -41.74 22.10
N ASP A 199 -27.23 -41.86 23.30
CA ASP A 199 -27.80 -41.28 24.52
C ASP A 199 -27.84 -39.75 24.46
N MET A 200 -26.77 -39.12 23.99
CA MET A 200 -26.69 -37.67 23.81
C MET A 200 -27.78 -37.16 22.85
N LEU A 201 -27.92 -37.79 21.68
CA LEU A 201 -28.90 -37.38 20.67
C LEU A 201 -30.34 -37.56 21.16
N ALA A 202 -30.64 -38.69 21.80
CA ALA A 202 -31.95 -38.97 22.37
C ALA A 202 -32.31 -37.99 23.48
N TYR A 203 -31.37 -37.73 24.40
CA TYR A 203 -31.58 -36.77 25.48
C TYR A 203 -31.78 -35.36 24.91
N ALA A 204 -30.94 -34.92 23.96
CA ALA A 204 -31.06 -33.61 23.32
C ALA A 204 -32.42 -33.41 22.63
N SER A 205 -32.89 -34.45 21.94
CA SER A 205 -34.21 -34.46 21.30
C SER A 205 -35.34 -34.27 22.32
N TRP A 206 -35.26 -35.02 23.43
CA TRP A 206 -36.25 -35.04 24.51
C TRP A 206 -36.30 -33.73 25.31
N VAL A 207 -35.16 -33.12 25.66
CA VAL A 207 -35.15 -31.85 26.43
C VAL A 207 -35.25 -30.58 25.57
N GLY A 208 -35.34 -30.72 24.24
CA GLY A 208 -35.37 -29.55 23.36
C GLY A 208 -34.06 -28.77 23.29
N LEU A 209 -32.94 -29.46 23.47
CA LEU A 209 -31.58 -28.93 23.31
C LEU A 209 -30.94 -29.48 22.03
N ARG A 210 -29.66 -29.19 21.80
CA ARG A 210 -28.87 -29.78 20.71
C ARG A 210 -27.47 -30.15 21.17
N PRO A 211 -26.80 -31.08 20.49
CA PRO A 211 -25.36 -31.25 20.60
C PRO A 211 -24.60 -29.98 20.20
N LEU A 212 -23.38 -29.87 20.69
CA LEU A 212 -22.46 -28.77 20.41
C LEU A 212 -21.35 -29.23 19.45
N THR A 213 -20.71 -28.26 18.79
CA THR A 213 -19.52 -28.52 17.96
C THR A 213 -18.23 -28.42 18.76
N GLU A 214 -17.13 -28.98 18.25
CA GLU A 214 -15.82 -28.83 18.90
C GLU A 214 -15.32 -27.37 18.93
N LEU A 215 -15.76 -26.54 17.99
CA LEU A 215 -15.45 -25.10 17.97
C LEU A 215 -16.26 -24.34 19.04
N GLU A 216 -17.52 -24.75 19.27
CA GLU A 216 -18.30 -24.26 20.41
C GLU A 216 -17.66 -24.67 21.75
N TYR A 217 -17.14 -25.90 21.86
CA TYR A 217 -16.37 -26.30 23.04
C TYR A 217 -15.15 -25.39 23.30
N GLU A 218 -14.35 -25.10 22.27
CA GLU A 218 -13.20 -24.20 22.44
C GLU A 218 -13.63 -22.78 22.82
N ARG A 219 -14.77 -22.31 22.28
CA ARG A 219 -15.38 -21.04 22.71
C ARG A 219 -15.75 -21.06 24.19
N LEU A 220 -16.29 -22.17 24.70
CA LEU A 220 -16.67 -22.31 26.12
C LEU A 220 -15.46 -22.35 27.05
N CYS A 221 -14.30 -22.78 26.56
CA CYS A 221 -13.06 -22.80 27.33
C CYS A 221 -12.39 -21.42 27.45
N ARG A 222 -12.73 -20.45 26.59
CA ARG A 222 -11.93 -19.24 26.41
C ARG A 222 -12.71 -17.95 26.61
N ALA A 223 -12.04 -16.96 27.20
CA ALA A 223 -12.53 -15.60 27.21
C ALA A 223 -12.58 -15.03 25.78
N PRO A 224 -13.48 -14.06 25.50
CA PRO A 224 -13.51 -13.40 24.21
C PRO A 224 -12.25 -12.52 24.01
N TYR A 225 -11.86 -12.33 22.75
CA TYR A 225 -10.85 -11.34 22.36
C TYR A 225 -11.15 -9.95 22.98
N PRO A 226 -10.17 -9.18 23.48
CA PRO A 226 -8.71 -9.25 23.23
C PRO A 226 -7.92 -10.25 24.05
N TYR A 227 -8.56 -11.14 24.81
CA TYR A 227 -7.85 -12.26 25.41
C TYR A 227 -7.12 -13.08 24.34
N VAL A 228 -5.81 -13.28 24.53
CA VAL A 228 -4.98 -14.14 23.69
C VAL A 228 -4.71 -15.43 24.48
N PRO A 229 -5.19 -16.58 24.00
CA PRO A 229 -4.97 -17.88 24.65
C PRO A 229 -3.49 -18.24 24.84
N GLU A 230 -3.17 -18.86 25.97
CA GLU A 230 -1.86 -19.48 26.19
C GLU A 230 -1.83 -20.91 25.59
N PRO A 231 -0.71 -21.36 25.00
CA PRO A 231 -0.56 -22.73 24.55
C PRO A 231 -0.85 -23.74 25.67
N PHE A 232 -1.69 -24.73 25.37
CA PHE A 232 -2.12 -25.79 26.32
C PHE A 232 -2.90 -25.31 27.55
N GLU A 233 -3.44 -24.09 27.54
CA GLU A 233 -4.32 -23.64 28.62
C GLU A 233 -5.53 -24.57 28.82
N CYS A 234 -5.91 -24.76 30.08
CA CYS A 234 -7.17 -25.41 30.45
C CYS A 234 -8.33 -24.40 30.39
N SER A 235 -9.55 -24.86 30.64
CA SER A 235 -10.76 -24.02 30.58
C SER A 235 -10.71 -22.77 31.48
N TRP A 236 -9.89 -22.76 32.53
CA TRP A 236 -9.72 -21.61 33.43
C TRP A 236 -8.66 -20.59 32.98
N GLY A 237 -8.09 -20.73 31.78
CA GLY A 237 -7.19 -19.73 31.16
C GLY A 237 -5.73 -19.83 31.57
N THR A 238 -5.31 -20.90 32.26
CA THR A 238 -3.89 -21.16 32.58
C THR A 238 -3.54 -22.62 32.37
N THR A 239 -2.25 -22.95 32.42
CA THR A 239 -1.75 -24.34 32.34
C THR A 239 -1.67 -25.03 33.71
N VAL A 240 -2.08 -24.35 34.79
CA VAL A 240 -1.96 -24.83 36.18
C VAL A 240 -3.07 -25.82 36.50
N ALA A 241 -2.82 -27.10 36.22
CA ALA A 241 -3.68 -28.21 36.61
C ALA A 241 -3.17 -28.89 37.88
N GLN A 242 -3.99 -28.92 38.91
CA GLN A 242 -3.72 -29.58 40.19
C GLN A 242 -4.74 -30.70 40.44
N ALA A 243 -4.22 -31.93 40.51
CA ALA A 243 -5.03 -33.12 40.73
C ALA A 243 -5.73 -33.05 42.11
N PRO A 244 -6.86 -33.77 42.29
CA PRO A 244 -7.62 -33.66 43.52
C PRO A 244 -6.84 -34.27 44.68
N GLY A 245 -6.95 -33.62 45.85
CA GLY A 245 -6.49 -34.17 47.12
C GLY A 245 -7.42 -35.27 47.66
N SER A 246 -7.35 -35.54 48.96
CA SER A 246 -8.24 -36.50 49.62
C SER A 246 -9.72 -36.12 49.45
N LEU A 247 -10.53 -37.13 49.10
CA LEU A 247 -11.99 -37.06 48.98
C LEU A 247 -12.64 -37.11 50.37
N SER A 248 -13.66 -36.28 50.57
CA SER A 248 -14.54 -36.31 51.75
C SER A 248 -15.99 -36.36 51.30
N GLU A 249 -16.83 -37.03 52.08
CA GLU A 249 -18.27 -37.16 51.80
C GLU A 249 -18.56 -37.69 50.38
N GLY A 250 -17.82 -38.73 49.97
CA GLY A 250 -17.90 -39.29 48.62
C GLY A 250 -19.32 -39.68 48.23
N GLY A 251 -19.79 -39.22 47.07
CA GLY A 251 -21.12 -39.53 46.53
C GLY A 251 -22.26 -38.68 47.09
N LYS A 252 -21.99 -37.83 48.09
CA LYS A 252 -22.99 -36.93 48.70
C LYS A 252 -23.08 -35.58 48.00
N THR A 253 -24.14 -34.85 48.28
CA THR A 253 -24.38 -33.48 47.78
C THR A 253 -23.29 -32.49 48.22
N ASN A 254 -22.70 -32.72 49.39
CA ASN A 254 -21.57 -31.95 49.93
C ASN A 254 -20.19 -32.58 49.63
N GLU A 255 -20.09 -33.49 48.65
CA GLU A 255 -18.81 -34.08 48.23
C GLU A 255 -17.79 -32.96 47.94
N SER A 256 -16.59 -33.13 48.52
CA SER A 256 -15.51 -32.16 48.43
C SER A 256 -14.14 -32.86 48.41
N VAL A 257 -13.14 -32.13 47.93
CA VAL A 257 -11.73 -32.56 47.95
C VAL A 257 -10.88 -31.55 48.71
N SER A 258 -9.86 -32.02 49.43
CA SER A 258 -9.00 -31.14 50.24
C SER A 258 -8.25 -30.07 49.42
N SER A 259 -7.84 -30.40 48.20
CA SER A 259 -7.10 -29.52 47.28
C SER A 259 -7.35 -29.87 45.82
N GLY A 260 -6.77 -29.09 44.90
CA GLY A 260 -6.88 -29.29 43.46
C GLY A 260 -7.97 -28.45 42.81
N ASN A 261 -7.93 -28.37 41.48
CA ASN A 261 -8.87 -27.63 40.64
C ASN A 261 -9.41 -28.47 39.46
N VAL A 262 -8.94 -29.70 39.29
CA VAL A 262 -9.38 -30.60 38.21
C VAL A 262 -9.23 -32.06 38.61
N ASN A 263 -10.17 -32.92 38.17
CA ASN A 263 -10.10 -34.37 38.35
C ASN A 263 -9.36 -35.03 37.17
N TYR A 264 -8.12 -35.46 37.38
CA TYR A 264 -7.28 -36.19 36.40
C TYR A 264 -6.21 -37.05 37.09
N GLY A 265 -5.44 -37.82 36.32
CA GLY A 265 -4.32 -38.63 36.81
C GLY A 265 -4.74 -39.87 37.59
N ASN A 266 -6.02 -40.23 37.55
CA ASN A 266 -6.65 -41.36 38.22
C ASN A 266 -6.38 -41.38 39.74
N ARG A 267 -6.28 -40.18 40.37
CA ARG A 267 -6.07 -40.04 41.82
C ARG A 267 -7.28 -40.51 42.61
N ILE A 268 -8.48 -40.21 42.11
CA ILE A 268 -9.74 -40.77 42.56
C ILE A 268 -10.28 -41.61 41.39
N GLY A 269 -10.61 -42.87 41.65
CA GLY A 269 -10.98 -43.85 40.62
C GLY A 269 -12.41 -43.68 40.10
N GLY A 270 -12.70 -42.57 39.44
CA GLY A 270 -14.00 -42.26 38.81
C GLY A 270 -14.28 -40.75 38.74
N PRO A 271 -15.42 -40.37 38.15
CA PRO A 271 -15.89 -38.98 38.18
C PRO A 271 -16.20 -38.51 39.61
N LEU A 272 -16.15 -37.20 39.78
CA LEU A 272 -16.55 -36.48 40.99
C LEU A 272 -17.90 -35.77 40.76
N ARG A 273 -18.42 -35.19 41.84
CA ARG A 273 -19.56 -34.29 41.84
C ARG A 273 -19.34 -33.18 40.83
N VAL A 274 -20.36 -32.92 40.00
CA VAL A 274 -20.28 -31.80 39.05
C VAL A 274 -20.04 -30.48 39.79
N GLY A 275 -19.07 -29.70 39.32
CA GLY A 275 -18.65 -28.44 39.93
C GLY A 275 -18.00 -28.58 41.30
N ILE A 276 -17.39 -29.72 41.63
CA ILE A 276 -16.78 -29.97 42.95
C ILE A 276 -15.71 -28.92 43.33
N PHE A 277 -15.02 -28.36 42.35
CA PHE A 277 -13.94 -27.39 42.57
C PHE A 277 -14.44 -25.96 42.79
N ALA A 278 -15.69 -25.64 42.43
CA ALA A 278 -16.29 -24.32 42.63
C ALA A 278 -16.65 -24.05 44.11
N ARG A 279 -15.65 -23.61 44.88
CA ARG A 279 -15.76 -23.29 46.32
C ARG A 279 -16.06 -21.81 46.54
N THR A 280 -16.65 -21.48 47.69
CA THR A 280 -16.89 -20.09 48.10
C THR A 280 -15.59 -19.29 48.15
N GLY A 281 -15.55 -18.14 47.49
CA GLY A 281 -14.39 -17.24 47.47
C GLY A 281 -13.22 -17.70 46.57
N GLY A 282 -13.41 -18.72 45.74
CA GLY A 282 -12.40 -19.18 44.79
C GLY A 282 -12.21 -18.24 43.60
N SER A 283 -10.98 -18.20 43.05
CA SER A 283 -10.69 -17.65 41.73
C SER A 283 -11.13 -18.62 40.62
N GLN A 284 -11.26 -18.13 39.38
CA GLN A 284 -11.54 -18.94 38.19
C GLN A 284 -10.60 -20.17 38.08
N GLU A 285 -9.29 -19.97 38.30
CA GLU A 285 -8.31 -21.05 38.29
C GLU A 285 -8.54 -22.08 39.40
N SER A 286 -8.77 -21.62 40.64
CA SER A 286 -8.97 -22.52 41.78
C SER A 286 -10.28 -23.29 41.71
N SER A 287 -11.27 -22.75 40.98
CA SER A 287 -12.56 -23.40 40.77
C SER A 287 -12.61 -24.31 39.54
N GLY A 288 -11.56 -24.32 38.73
CA GLY A 288 -11.53 -25.06 37.45
C GLY A 288 -12.58 -24.58 36.44
N SER A 289 -13.13 -23.37 36.64
CA SER A 289 -14.24 -22.85 35.86
C SER A 289 -13.76 -22.13 34.61
N SER A 290 -14.54 -22.15 33.54
CA SER A 290 -14.26 -21.24 32.42
C SER A 290 -14.69 -19.81 32.69
N PHE A 291 -14.23 -18.90 31.83
CA PHE A 291 -14.63 -17.49 31.83
C PHE A 291 -16.16 -17.31 31.86
N TRP A 292 -16.89 -18.21 31.19
CA TRP A 292 -18.35 -18.20 31.09
C TRP A 292 -19.04 -18.83 32.31
N GLY A 293 -18.28 -19.26 33.33
CA GLY A 293 -18.80 -19.92 34.53
C GLY A 293 -19.18 -21.40 34.32
N VAL A 294 -18.81 -21.97 33.19
CA VAL A 294 -19.05 -23.38 32.85
C VAL A 294 -18.04 -24.25 33.60
N GLN A 295 -18.52 -25.33 34.21
CA GLN A 295 -17.74 -26.20 35.09
C GLN A 295 -17.31 -27.47 34.37
N ASP A 296 -16.20 -28.05 34.82
CA ASP A 296 -15.71 -29.38 34.43
C ASP A 296 -15.47 -29.55 32.92
N LEU A 297 -15.14 -28.46 32.20
CA LEU A 297 -14.75 -28.55 30.77
C LEU A 297 -13.38 -29.20 30.56
N SER A 298 -12.52 -29.10 31.57
CA SER A 298 -11.19 -29.72 31.60
C SER A 298 -11.17 -30.77 32.71
N GLY A 299 -10.99 -32.04 32.34
CA GLY A 299 -10.98 -33.19 33.25
C GLY A 299 -12.38 -33.66 33.67
N ASN A 300 -12.43 -34.46 34.74
CA ASN A 300 -13.61 -35.22 35.16
C ASN A 300 -14.06 -36.26 34.12
N LEU A 301 -14.82 -35.91 33.08
CA LEU A 301 -15.17 -36.81 31.97
C LEU A 301 -14.90 -36.14 30.62
N ASN A 302 -14.48 -36.97 29.65
CA ASN A 302 -14.46 -36.57 28.26
C ASN A 302 -15.89 -36.33 27.78
N GLU A 303 -16.06 -35.37 26.89
CA GLU A 303 -17.37 -35.01 26.37
C GLU A 303 -17.48 -35.15 24.86
N ILE A 304 -18.66 -35.60 24.44
CA ILE A 304 -18.99 -35.83 23.02
C ILE A 304 -19.35 -34.51 22.34
N TYR A 305 -18.68 -34.21 21.23
CA TYR A 305 -18.95 -33.07 20.36
C TYR A 305 -18.96 -33.47 18.88
N TYR A 306 -19.69 -32.71 18.05
CA TYR A 306 -19.54 -32.81 16.59
C TYR A 306 -18.20 -32.21 16.18
N ASN A 307 -17.34 -33.01 15.57
CA ASN A 307 -16.02 -32.57 15.14
C ASN A 307 -16.11 -31.74 13.85
N ALA A 308 -15.01 -31.05 13.53
CA ALA A 308 -14.87 -30.18 12.37
C ALA A 308 -14.32 -30.94 11.15
N ASN A 309 -14.40 -32.28 11.12
CA ASN A 309 -14.00 -33.08 9.95
C ASN A 309 -15.09 -33.10 8.87
N ALA A 310 -14.78 -33.65 7.69
CA ALA A 310 -15.72 -33.65 6.56
C ALA A 310 -17.08 -34.31 6.85
N ALA A 311 -17.14 -35.28 7.77
CA ALA A 311 -18.37 -35.94 8.18
C ALA A 311 -19.13 -35.10 9.23
N GLY A 312 -18.43 -34.60 10.25
CA GLY A 312 -19.02 -33.81 11.36
C GLY A 312 -19.53 -32.44 10.93
N ARG A 313 -18.87 -31.78 9.96
CA ARG A 313 -19.31 -30.49 9.42
C ARG A 313 -20.66 -30.49 8.70
N LYS A 314 -21.23 -31.66 8.44
CA LYS A 314 -22.59 -31.81 7.91
C LYS A 314 -23.67 -31.59 8.97
N PHE A 315 -23.29 -31.53 10.25
CA PHE A 315 -24.20 -31.23 11.35
C PHE A 315 -24.88 -29.87 11.19
N LYS A 316 -26.20 -29.86 11.43
CA LYS A 316 -27.02 -28.65 11.45
C LYS A 316 -27.35 -28.20 12.86
N GLY A 317 -26.55 -27.28 13.41
CA GLY A 317 -26.76 -26.70 14.74
C GLY A 317 -27.91 -25.68 14.82
N THR A 318 -28.56 -25.39 13.69
CA THR A 318 -29.78 -24.56 13.63
C THR A 318 -31.04 -25.32 14.06
N LYS A 319 -30.96 -26.65 14.26
CA LYS A 319 -32.05 -27.49 14.74
C LYS A 319 -31.86 -27.87 16.21
N HIS A 320 -32.98 -27.93 16.94
CA HIS A 320 -33.06 -28.36 18.34
C HIS A 320 -34.03 -29.53 18.45
N GLY A 321 -33.91 -30.28 19.54
CA GLY A 321 -34.95 -31.21 19.93
C GLY A 321 -36.32 -30.53 19.98
N ASN A 322 -37.36 -31.30 19.72
CA ASN A 322 -38.73 -30.83 19.71
C ASN A 322 -39.52 -31.32 20.94
N GLY A 323 -38.87 -31.98 21.90
CA GLY A 323 -39.52 -32.57 23.07
C GLY A 323 -39.92 -34.03 22.88
N ASP A 324 -39.85 -34.55 21.65
CA ASP A 324 -40.13 -35.96 21.36
C ASP A 324 -38.86 -36.79 21.46
N LEU A 325 -39.01 -38.07 21.80
CA LEU A 325 -37.91 -39.02 21.74
C LEU A 325 -37.75 -39.52 20.30
N ALA A 326 -37.00 -38.77 19.51
CA ALA A 326 -36.77 -39.08 18.10
C ALA A 326 -35.84 -40.30 17.93
N GLY A 327 -36.22 -41.21 17.05
CA GLY A 327 -35.31 -42.27 16.58
C GLY A 327 -34.19 -41.71 15.69
N LEU A 328 -33.15 -42.51 15.46
CA LEU A 328 -31.97 -42.11 14.68
C LEU A 328 -32.31 -41.64 13.25
N SER A 329 -33.33 -42.22 12.61
CA SER A 329 -33.79 -41.79 11.28
C SER A 329 -34.40 -40.38 11.29
N THR A 330 -35.11 -40.02 12.35
CA THR A 330 -35.74 -38.72 12.53
C THR A 330 -34.70 -37.62 12.74
N VAL A 331 -33.72 -37.84 13.64
CA VAL A 331 -32.64 -36.87 13.87
C VAL A 331 -31.75 -36.69 12.64
N ASN A 332 -31.49 -37.75 11.88
CA ASN A 332 -30.76 -37.66 10.61
C ASN A 332 -31.54 -36.83 9.57
N GLY A 333 -32.86 -37.01 9.49
CA GLY A 333 -33.73 -36.18 8.66
C GLY A 333 -33.69 -34.68 9.01
N TRP A 334 -33.36 -34.31 10.25
CA TRP A 334 -33.14 -32.92 10.67
C TRP A 334 -31.77 -32.36 10.28
N GLY A 335 -30.83 -33.22 9.89
CA GLY A 335 -29.43 -32.88 9.65
C GLY A 335 -28.52 -33.08 10.85
N TRP A 336 -28.96 -33.82 11.88
CA TRP A 336 -28.07 -34.35 12.92
C TRP A 336 -27.49 -35.67 12.42
N VAL A 337 -26.30 -35.58 11.84
CA VAL A 337 -25.58 -36.75 11.31
C VAL A 337 -25.23 -37.73 12.43
N THR A 338 -25.31 -39.03 12.16
CA THR A 338 -25.21 -40.09 13.17
C THR A 338 -24.06 -41.07 12.91
N ASP A 339 -23.24 -40.85 11.89
CA ASP A 339 -22.06 -41.67 11.67
C ASP A 339 -21.04 -41.43 12.79
N ALA A 340 -20.44 -42.50 13.34
CA ALA A 340 -19.46 -42.40 14.43
C ALA A 340 -18.31 -41.42 14.10
N ALA A 341 -17.91 -41.35 12.82
CA ALA A 341 -16.87 -40.44 12.33
C ALA A 341 -17.22 -38.94 12.51
N CYS A 342 -18.49 -38.58 12.68
CA CYS A 342 -18.92 -37.20 12.90
C CYS A 342 -18.62 -36.67 14.31
N PHE A 343 -18.26 -37.57 15.24
CA PHE A 343 -18.12 -37.25 16.66
C PHE A 343 -16.66 -37.37 17.11
N GLY A 344 -16.33 -36.59 18.13
CA GLY A 344 -15.06 -36.64 18.83
C GLY A 344 -15.23 -36.36 20.30
N LEU A 345 -14.16 -36.59 21.07
CA LEU A 345 -14.08 -36.29 22.49
C LEU A 345 -13.22 -35.04 22.73
N ARG A 346 -13.66 -34.21 23.69
CA ARG A 346 -12.94 -33.02 24.18
C ARG A 346 -12.89 -33.04 25.72
N GLY A 347 -12.00 -32.25 26.31
CA GLY A 347 -11.94 -32.00 27.77
C GLY A 347 -10.98 -32.85 28.60
N GLY A 348 -10.70 -34.09 28.16
CA GLY A 348 -9.96 -35.04 28.99
C GLY A 348 -10.84 -35.60 30.11
N SER A 349 -10.32 -36.53 30.92
CA SER A 349 -11.09 -37.20 31.97
C SER A 349 -10.27 -37.43 33.24
N PHE A 350 -10.91 -37.99 34.26
CA PHE A 350 -10.24 -38.45 35.47
C PHE A 350 -9.08 -39.42 35.20
N ARG A 351 -9.06 -40.11 34.03
CA ARG A 351 -7.97 -41.02 33.62
C ARG A 351 -6.89 -40.36 32.79
N SER A 352 -7.03 -39.10 32.38
CA SER A 352 -6.01 -38.37 31.63
C SER A 352 -4.69 -38.38 32.38
N GLY A 353 -3.59 -38.70 31.68
CA GLY A 353 -2.29 -38.95 32.28
C GLY A 353 -1.44 -37.68 32.43
N SER A 354 -1.75 -36.65 31.63
CA SER A 354 -1.00 -35.39 31.59
C SER A 354 -1.94 -34.18 31.64
N PRO A 355 -1.54 -33.06 32.26
CA PRO A 355 -2.24 -31.78 32.14
C PRO A 355 -2.52 -31.34 30.70
N THR A 356 -1.64 -31.69 29.75
CA THR A 356 -1.82 -31.36 28.33
C THR A 356 -3.07 -31.99 27.72
N ASP A 357 -3.51 -33.13 28.28
CA ASP A 357 -4.71 -33.86 27.84
C ASP A 357 -6.00 -33.10 28.22
N LEU A 358 -5.90 -32.15 29.14
CA LEU A 358 -7.00 -31.36 29.68
C LEU A 358 -7.17 -30.01 28.96
N SER A 359 -6.21 -29.65 28.10
CA SER A 359 -6.19 -28.34 27.46
C SER A 359 -7.38 -28.15 26.53
N GLY A 360 -7.90 -26.92 26.49
CA GLY A 360 -9.04 -26.56 25.63
C GLY A 360 -8.78 -26.85 24.15
N SER A 361 -7.52 -26.77 23.72
CA SER A 361 -7.10 -27.06 22.36
C SER A 361 -6.72 -28.53 22.09
N ASN A 362 -6.66 -29.42 23.09
CA ASN A 362 -6.19 -30.80 22.88
C ASN A 362 -7.14 -31.61 22.01
N ARG A 363 -6.83 -31.86 20.74
CA ARG A 363 -7.69 -32.60 19.79
C ARG A 363 -7.33 -34.08 19.60
N GLN A 364 -6.59 -34.69 20.52
CA GLN A 364 -6.12 -36.08 20.38
C GLN A 364 -7.25 -37.08 20.09
N TYR A 365 -8.43 -36.87 20.67
CA TYR A 365 -9.60 -37.72 20.51
C TYR A 365 -10.74 -37.05 19.73
N ALA A 366 -10.48 -35.94 19.05
CA ALA A 366 -11.47 -35.20 18.26
C ALA A 366 -11.95 -35.96 17.00
N SER A 367 -11.22 -37.00 16.59
CA SER A 367 -11.57 -37.85 15.46
C SER A 367 -11.15 -39.31 15.72
N ARG A 368 -11.88 -40.27 15.15
CA ARG A 368 -11.58 -41.71 15.15
C ARG A 368 -11.57 -42.42 16.52
N TYR A 369 -11.78 -41.73 17.64
CA TYR A 369 -11.94 -42.37 18.95
C TYR A 369 -13.27 -43.12 19.04
N ILE A 370 -14.37 -42.46 18.66
CA ILE A 370 -15.70 -43.06 18.61
C ILE A 370 -15.80 -43.84 17.31
N THR A 371 -15.85 -45.17 17.42
CA THR A 371 -16.01 -46.10 16.29
C THR A 371 -17.41 -46.72 16.22
N ASP A 372 -18.16 -46.64 17.32
CA ASP A 372 -19.53 -47.09 17.48
C ASP A 372 -20.28 -46.08 18.34
N ILE A 373 -21.43 -45.60 17.86
CA ILE A 373 -22.25 -44.58 18.53
C ILE A 373 -22.96 -45.10 19.78
N ASP A 374 -23.00 -46.42 19.98
CA ASP A 374 -23.57 -47.08 21.14
C ASP A 374 -22.50 -47.65 22.11
N ALA A 375 -21.20 -47.44 21.83
CA ALA A 375 -20.12 -47.87 22.70
C ALA A 375 -20.07 -47.05 24.00
N ARG A 376 -20.03 -47.74 25.15
CA ARG A 376 -19.99 -47.15 26.48
C ARG A 376 -18.58 -47.15 27.06
N ASP A 377 -18.10 -45.97 27.44
CA ASP A 377 -16.79 -45.77 28.06
C ASP A 377 -16.94 -45.11 29.45
N SER A 378 -16.23 -45.66 30.44
CA SER A 378 -16.22 -45.15 31.81
C SER A 378 -15.72 -43.71 31.97
N THR A 379 -15.12 -43.14 30.93
CA THR A 379 -14.55 -41.79 30.91
C THR A 379 -15.38 -40.81 30.09
N VAL A 380 -16.51 -41.23 29.52
CA VAL A 380 -17.28 -40.41 28.57
C VAL A 380 -18.64 -39.99 29.12
N SER A 381 -18.96 -38.72 28.93
CA SER A 381 -20.25 -38.07 29.16
C SER A 381 -20.58 -37.11 28.01
N PHE A 382 -21.55 -36.22 28.21
CA PHE A 382 -21.84 -35.13 27.30
C PHE A 382 -22.47 -33.95 28.04
N ARG A 383 -22.43 -32.78 27.38
CA ARG A 383 -23.26 -31.62 27.70
C ARG A 383 -23.92 -31.09 26.44
N LEU A 384 -25.00 -30.35 26.60
CA LEU A 384 -25.81 -29.85 25.50
C LEU A 384 -25.95 -28.33 25.54
N GLY A 385 -26.38 -27.77 24.41
CA GLY A 385 -26.67 -26.34 24.32
C GLY A 385 -27.94 -26.03 23.53
N ARG A 386 -28.19 -24.74 23.37
CA ARG A 386 -29.31 -24.19 22.61
C ARG A 386 -28.86 -22.93 21.89
N SER A 387 -29.16 -22.82 20.61
CA SER A 387 -28.80 -21.64 19.83
C SER A 387 -29.60 -20.45 20.33
N CYS A 388 -28.97 -19.29 20.45
CA CYS A 388 -29.66 -18.04 20.69
C CYS A 388 -30.05 -17.42 19.35
N SER A 389 -31.26 -16.86 19.27
CA SER A 389 -31.64 -16.04 18.11
C SER A 389 -30.75 -14.82 18.01
N ALA A 390 -30.41 -14.39 16.79
CA ALA A 390 -29.70 -13.14 16.58
C ALA A 390 -30.57 -11.96 17.05
N GLY A 391 -29.93 -11.01 17.74
CA GLY A 391 -30.56 -9.75 18.13
C GLY A 391 -30.59 -8.74 16.97
N PRO A 392 -31.02 -7.49 17.24
CA PRO A 392 -30.99 -6.43 16.24
C PRO A 392 -29.56 -6.12 15.80
N VAL A 393 -29.38 -5.73 14.52
CA VAL A 393 -28.08 -5.27 14.01
C VAL A 393 -27.69 -3.98 14.73
N LEU A 394 -26.48 -3.93 15.26
CA LEU A 394 -25.95 -2.75 15.95
C LEU A 394 -25.48 -1.71 14.93
N GLU A 395 -25.75 -0.45 15.24
CA GLU A 395 -25.24 0.67 14.46
C GLU A 395 -23.73 0.87 14.70
N SER A 396 -22.93 0.88 13.63
CA SER A 396 -21.48 1.12 13.69
C SER A 396 -21.12 2.23 12.71
N GLU A 397 -21.33 3.47 13.13
CA GLU A 397 -20.95 4.67 12.39
C GLU A 397 -19.50 5.05 12.66
N LEU A 398 -18.81 5.51 11.61
CA LEU A 398 -17.45 6.02 11.68
C LEU A 398 -17.40 7.49 11.25
N VAL A 399 -16.58 8.30 11.89
CA VAL A 399 -16.40 9.72 11.57
C VAL A 399 -14.94 9.96 11.17
N LEU A 400 -14.76 10.55 9.99
CA LEU A 400 -13.47 10.99 9.45
C LEU A 400 -13.02 12.30 10.14
N GLU A 401 -11.74 12.66 10.04
CA GLU A 401 -11.21 13.88 10.67
C GLU A 401 -11.84 15.18 10.15
N ASP A 402 -12.36 15.16 8.92
CA ASP A 402 -13.11 16.30 8.35
C ASP A 402 -14.58 16.37 8.78
N GLY A 403 -15.01 15.49 9.69
CA GLY A 403 -16.33 15.49 10.31
C GLY A 403 -17.41 14.73 9.53
N ARG A 404 -17.10 14.13 8.38
CA ARG A 404 -18.08 13.32 7.62
C ARG A 404 -18.37 12.00 8.35
N ILE A 405 -19.67 11.66 8.46
CA ILE A 405 -20.17 10.46 9.15
C ILE A 405 -20.48 9.34 8.13
N LEU A 406 -20.01 8.13 8.41
CA LEU A 406 -20.15 6.92 7.61
C LEU A 406 -20.92 5.84 8.37
N GLY A 407 -22.18 5.61 8.03
CA GLY A 407 -22.91 4.42 8.48
C GLY A 407 -22.62 3.19 7.60
N THR A 408 -22.95 3.28 6.31
CA THR A 408 -22.79 2.18 5.33
C THR A 408 -22.06 2.64 4.06
N GLY A 409 -21.61 1.69 3.23
CA GLY A 409 -20.90 2.00 1.99
C GLY A 409 -19.41 2.27 2.21
N SER A 410 -18.86 3.28 1.53
CA SER A 410 -17.45 3.65 1.71
C SER A 410 -17.23 5.14 1.51
N MET A 411 -16.30 5.73 2.28
CA MET A 411 -15.82 7.10 2.08
C MET A 411 -14.29 7.12 2.01
N SER A 412 -13.76 8.07 1.25
CA SER A 412 -12.33 8.27 1.11
C SER A 412 -11.89 9.59 1.73
N ASP A 413 -10.69 9.57 2.30
CA ASP A 413 -9.93 10.75 2.67
C ASP A 413 -8.52 10.67 2.10
N THR A 414 -7.93 11.82 1.78
CA THR A 414 -6.55 11.90 1.29
C THR A 414 -5.65 12.33 2.44
N VAL A 415 -4.55 11.63 2.64
CA VAL A 415 -3.58 11.91 3.71
C VAL A 415 -2.17 11.96 3.17
N CYS A 416 -1.30 12.70 3.85
CA CYS A 416 0.10 12.79 3.46
C CYS A 416 0.89 11.59 3.93
N SER A 417 1.80 11.12 3.08
CA SER A 417 2.83 10.13 3.44
C SER A 417 3.54 10.56 4.74
N GLY A 418 3.54 9.69 5.74
CA GLY A 418 4.05 9.91 7.09
C GLY A 418 3.03 10.46 8.11
N SER A 419 1.77 10.69 7.73
CA SER A 419 0.76 11.24 8.65
C SER A 419 0.08 10.15 9.48
N ASP A 420 -0.34 10.55 10.67
CA ASP A 420 -1.27 9.80 11.51
C ASP A 420 -2.71 10.21 11.16
N TYR A 421 -3.69 9.37 11.51
CA TYR A 421 -5.11 9.63 11.23
C TYR A 421 -5.99 9.02 12.31
N LYS A 422 -6.99 9.76 12.77
CA LYS A 422 -7.98 9.28 13.76
C LYS A 422 -9.34 9.02 13.12
N ILE A 423 -9.85 7.81 13.30
CA ILE A 423 -11.22 7.44 12.94
C ILE A 423 -12.03 7.36 14.23
N LEU A 424 -13.02 8.21 14.41
CA LEU A 424 -13.93 8.12 15.55
C LEU A 424 -15.07 7.16 15.22
N GLY A 425 -15.68 6.57 16.25
CA GLY A 425 -16.90 5.79 16.03
C GLY A 425 -17.96 6.03 17.09
N ASN A 426 -19.20 5.71 16.76
CA ASN A 426 -20.32 5.79 17.71
C ASN A 426 -20.25 4.64 18.75
N GLU A 427 -21.01 4.81 19.83
CA GLU A 427 -21.36 3.73 20.76
C GLU A 427 -22.84 3.40 20.59
N PRO A 428 -23.20 2.15 20.24
CA PRO A 428 -24.61 1.78 20.07
C PRO A 428 -25.38 1.89 21.39
N SER A 429 -26.61 2.39 21.35
CA SER A 429 -27.49 2.48 22.54
C SER A 429 -27.73 1.12 23.19
N GLY A 430 -27.75 1.03 24.53
CA GLY A 430 -28.11 -0.18 25.28
C GLY A 430 -27.39 -0.28 26.64
N ASP A 431 -27.84 -1.21 27.49
CA ASP A 431 -27.36 -1.33 28.88
C ASP A 431 -26.17 -2.29 29.07
N TYR A 432 -25.83 -3.09 28.05
CA TYR A 432 -24.72 -4.05 28.10
C TYR A 432 -23.45 -3.50 27.45
N SER A 433 -22.30 -3.95 27.95
CA SER A 433 -20.98 -3.64 27.40
C SER A 433 -20.83 -4.09 25.95
N VAL A 434 -20.07 -3.32 25.18
CA VAL A 434 -19.76 -3.58 23.77
C VAL A 434 -18.29 -3.94 23.59
N SER A 435 -18.02 -4.81 22.63
CA SER A 435 -16.67 -5.09 22.15
C SER A 435 -16.51 -4.58 20.73
N TYR A 436 -15.36 -3.99 20.43
CA TYR A 436 -15.01 -3.53 19.09
C TYR A 436 -13.88 -4.34 18.50
N LEU A 437 -13.95 -4.60 17.21
CA LEU A 437 -12.89 -5.21 16.41
C LEU A 437 -12.63 -4.33 15.20
N TRP A 438 -11.36 -3.94 15.00
CA TRP A 438 -10.97 -3.17 13.84
C TRP A 438 -10.29 -4.04 12.78
N TYR A 439 -10.61 -3.73 11.53
CA TYR A 439 -10.06 -4.42 10.37
C TYR A 439 -9.38 -3.47 9.43
N LYS A 440 -8.29 -3.93 8.84
CA LYS A 440 -7.54 -3.25 7.80
C LYS A 440 -7.48 -4.10 6.53
N SER A 441 -7.53 -3.45 5.38
CA SER A 441 -7.32 -4.06 4.07
C SER A 441 -6.31 -3.21 3.29
N GLU A 442 -5.23 -3.85 2.81
CA GLU A 442 -4.24 -3.24 1.91
C GLU A 442 -4.40 -3.71 0.45
N ASN A 443 -5.48 -4.41 0.12
CA ASN A 443 -5.70 -5.00 -1.20
C ASN A 443 -7.11 -4.75 -1.74
N ARG A 444 -7.67 -3.59 -1.40
CA ARG A 444 -8.97 -3.09 -1.88
C ARG A 444 -10.14 -4.02 -1.52
N GLY A 445 -10.14 -4.49 -0.27
CA GLY A 445 -11.21 -5.28 0.33
C GLY A 445 -11.21 -6.76 -0.05
N ARG A 446 -10.18 -7.25 -0.76
CA ARG A 446 -10.06 -8.68 -1.12
C ARG A 446 -9.78 -9.54 0.10
N SER A 447 -8.99 -9.05 1.05
CA SER A 447 -8.81 -9.67 2.37
C SER A 447 -8.83 -8.60 3.44
N TRP A 448 -9.27 -9.00 4.63
CA TRP A 448 -9.31 -8.14 5.80
C TRP A 448 -8.47 -8.76 6.91
N ASP A 449 -7.67 -7.92 7.53
CA ASP A 449 -6.74 -8.26 8.59
C ASP A 449 -7.31 -7.62 9.85
N LEU A 450 -7.51 -8.41 10.91
CA LEU A 450 -7.79 -7.85 12.23
C LEU A 450 -6.59 -7.00 12.66
N LEU A 451 -6.85 -5.85 13.27
CA LEU A 451 -5.83 -5.05 13.93
C LEU A 451 -5.68 -5.52 15.38
N ASP A 452 -4.57 -6.19 15.66
CA ASP A 452 -4.27 -6.75 16.97
C ASP A 452 -4.23 -5.65 18.05
N GLY A 453 -4.88 -5.88 19.19
CA GLY A 453 -5.02 -4.93 20.29
C GLY A 453 -6.01 -3.78 20.06
N GLU A 454 -6.42 -3.51 18.82
CA GLU A 454 -7.32 -2.39 18.50
C GLU A 454 -8.78 -2.74 18.81
N CYS A 455 -9.15 -2.58 20.08
CA CYS A 455 -10.49 -2.89 20.61
C CYS A 455 -11.27 -1.64 21.07
N GLY A 456 -10.72 -0.47 20.78
CA GLY A 456 -11.33 0.81 21.14
C GLY A 456 -12.54 1.15 20.26
N ARG A 457 -13.41 1.99 20.79
CA ARG A 457 -14.49 2.61 20.02
C ARG A 457 -13.93 3.37 18.81
N ASP A 458 -12.85 4.12 19.04
CA ASP A 458 -12.13 4.92 18.05
C ASP A 458 -10.84 4.18 17.63
N LEU A 459 -10.32 4.46 16.43
CA LEU A 459 -9.05 3.93 15.92
C LEU A 459 -8.07 5.07 15.67
N GLN A 460 -6.86 4.93 16.21
CA GLN A 460 -5.73 5.78 15.84
C GLN A 460 -4.81 5.02 14.91
N VAL A 461 -4.62 5.54 13.71
CA VAL A 461 -3.73 4.99 12.69
C VAL A 461 -2.45 5.82 12.66
N TYR A 462 -1.30 5.16 12.57
CA TYR A 462 0.00 5.82 12.60
C TYR A 462 0.82 5.55 11.34
N GLY A 463 1.62 6.53 10.93
CA GLY A 463 2.68 6.36 9.93
C GLY A 463 2.21 5.80 8.59
N LEU A 464 1.14 6.36 8.01
CA LEU A 464 0.63 5.95 6.71
C LEU A 464 1.59 6.35 5.60
N GLU A 465 2.10 5.39 4.81
CA GLU A 465 3.13 5.64 3.81
C GLU A 465 2.77 5.08 2.43
N ASN A 466 3.20 5.78 1.38
CA ASN A 466 3.02 5.35 -0.01
C ASN A 466 4.17 4.45 -0.53
N ARG A 467 4.81 3.66 0.34
CA ARG A 467 5.98 2.85 -0.03
C ARG A 467 5.66 1.79 -1.08
N GLY A 468 6.53 1.68 -2.09
CA GLY A 468 6.49 0.63 -3.11
C GLY A 468 5.57 0.91 -4.30
N MET A 469 4.98 2.10 -4.36
CA MET A 469 4.20 2.55 -5.51
C MET A 469 5.09 3.22 -6.56
N SER A 470 4.70 3.19 -7.84
CA SER A 470 5.39 3.94 -8.89
C SER A 470 5.09 5.44 -8.75
N ALA A 471 5.93 6.30 -9.34
CA ALA A 471 5.70 7.74 -9.34
C ALA A 471 4.30 8.09 -9.89
N GLY A 472 3.52 8.86 -9.13
CA GLY A 472 2.14 9.23 -9.47
C GLY A 472 1.07 8.19 -9.12
N GLU A 473 1.43 7.01 -8.61
CA GLU A 473 0.48 6.03 -8.07
C GLU A 473 0.25 6.25 -6.57
N VAL A 474 -0.95 5.89 -6.10
CA VAL A 474 -1.35 6.03 -4.68
C VAL A 474 -1.60 4.68 -4.04
N ARG A 475 -1.26 4.58 -2.75
CA ARG A 475 -1.62 3.47 -1.89
C ARG A 475 -2.86 3.83 -1.08
N ASP A 476 -3.81 2.91 -1.03
CA ASP A 476 -5.01 3.05 -0.23
C ASP A 476 -5.08 2.02 0.91
N TYR A 477 -5.41 2.49 2.11
CA TYR A 477 -5.61 1.69 3.31
C TYR A 477 -7.08 1.72 3.70
N TRP A 478 -7.71 0.56 3.75
CA TRP A 478 -9.15 0.45 4.00
C TRP A 478 -9.38 -0.04 5.43
N TYR A 479 -10.23 0.67 6.18
CA TYR A 479 -10.56 0.35 7.55
C TYR A 479 -12.07 0.16 7.72
N ARG A 480 -12.45 -0.77 8.60
CA ARG A 480 -13.84 -0.93 9.05
C ARG A 480 -13.86 -1.48 10.48
N ARG A 481 -14.94 -1.24 11.20
CA ARG A 481 -15.14 -1.62 12.60
C ARG A 481 -16.33 -2.54 12.74
N ARG A 482 -16.15 -3.65 13.46
CA ARG A 482 -17.22 -4.48 13.97
C ARG A 482 -17.48 -4.13 15.42
N VAL A 483 -18.75 -4.06 15.78
CA VAL A 483 -19.21 -3.93 17.17
C VAL A 483 -20.03 -5.15 17.53
N ILE A 484 -19.84 -5.68 18.73
CA ILE A 484 -20.47 -6.90 19.22
C ILE A 484 -21.01 -6.63 20.62
N ARG A 485 -22.24 -7.08 20.88
CA ARG A 485 -22.90 -7.10 22.18
C ARG A 485 -23.69 -8.41 22.25
N ASP A 486 -23.89 -8.97 23.45
CA ASP A 486 -24.86 -10.05 23.70
C ASP A 486 -25.06 -11.08 22.56
N ASN A 487 -26.13 -10.96 21.78
CA ASN A 487 -26.48 -11.75 20.61
C ASN A 487 -26.61 -10.88 19.34
N SER A 488 -26.07 -9.67 19.37
CA SER A 488 -26.15 -8.64 18.34
C SER A 488 -24.77 -8.20 17.85
N ASP A 489 -24.64 -7.97 16.55
CA ASP A 489 -23.43 -7.45 15.93
C ASP A 489 -23.75 -6.35 14.91
N GLY A 490 -22.74 -5.55 14.59
CA GLY A 490 -22.81 -4.49 13.59
C GLY A 490 -21.48 -4.34 12.88
N LEU A 491 -21.50 -4.09 11.58
CA LEU A 491 -20.31 -3.83 10.78
C LEU A 491 -20.44 -2.47 10.10
N SER A 492 -19.43 -1.62 10.26
CA SER A 492 -19.43 -0.29 9.65
C SER A 492 -19.25 -0.34 8.13
N GLY A 493 -19.50 0.80 7.49
CA GLY A 493 -18.92 1.11 6.18
C GLY A 493 -17.38 1.12 6.19
N ILE A 494 -16.80 1.36 5.01
CA ILE A 494 -15.35 1.33 4.78
C ILE A 494 -14.77 2.74 4.69
N VAL A 495 -13.82 3.06 5.57
CA VAL A 495 -12.98 4.27 5.45
C VAL A 495 -11.77 3.94 4.59
N LYS A 496 -11.51 4.73 3.54
CA LYS A 496 -10.40 4.56 2.60
C LYS A 496 -9.43 5.73 2.75
N LEU A 497 -8.27 5.49 3.35
CA LEU A 497 -7.22 6.50 3.47
C LEU A 497 -6.28 6.38 2.26
N VAL A 498 -6.31 7.38 1.39
CA VAL A 498 -5.50 7.46 0.17
C VAL A 498 -4.23 8.26 0.49
N VAL A 499 -3.08 7.60 0.44
CA VAL A 499 -1.80 8.22 0.81
C VAL A 499 -1.13 8.78 -0.44
N VAL A 500 -0.77 10.07 -0.39
CA VAL A 500 -0.01 10.76 -1.45
C VAL A 500 1.35 11.20 -0.93
N ASP A 501 2.37 11.11 -1.78
CA ASP A 501 3.68 11.67 -1.48
C ASP A 501 3.70 13.17 -1.81
N PRO A 502 4.13 14.03 -0.86
CA PRO A 502 4.11 15.48 -1.03
C PRO A 502 5.26 16.02 -1.90
N ASP A 503 5.99 15.13 -2.58
CA ASP A 503 7.16 15.48 -3.36
C ASP A 503 6.80 16.32 -4.58
N TYR A 504 7.57 17.39 -4.77
CA TYR A 504 7.47 18.29 -5.91
C TYR A 504 8.88 18.64 -6.42
N ARG A 505 8.96 19.19 -7.63
CA ARG A 505 10.20 19.74 -8.19
C ARG A 505 10.00 21.21 -8.53
N ILE A 506 11.05 21.99 -8.35
CA ILE A 506 11.08 23.41 -8.72
C ILE A 506 12.27 23.71 -9.61
N SER A 507 12.07 24.49 -10.68
CA SER A 507 13.11 24.74 -11.68
C SER A 507 14.24 25.64 -11.17
N ARG A 508 13.93 26.58 -10.28
CA ARG A 508 14.88 27.53 -9.67
C ARG A 508 14.32 28.14 -8.39
N LEU A 509 15.20 28.51 -7.47
CA LEU A 509 14.86 29.17 -6.19
C LEU A 509 15.20 30.68 -6.20
N ARG A 510 15.71 31.19 -7.33
CA ARG A 510 15.97 32.61 -7.58
C ARG A 510 15.68 32.96 -9.03
N ASP A 511 15.26 34.18 -9.31
CA ASP A 511 15.11 34.71 -10.68
C ASP A 511 15.36 36.24 -10.71
N THR A 512 15.53 36.83 -11.89
CA THR A 512 15.87 38.27 -12.02
C THR A 512 15.06 38.93 -13.13
N ILE A 513 14.32 40.00 -12.82
CA ILE A 513 13.62 40.85 -13.80
C ILE A 513 14.62 41.87 -14.35
N ASP A 514 14.92 41.78 -15.65
CA ASP A 514 15.93 42.62 -16.32
C ASP A 514 15.42 44.03 -16.69
N GLY A 515 16.29 44.84 -17.32
CA GLY A 515 15.94 46.18 -17.81
C GLY A 515 14.86 46.19 -18.90
N TYR A 516 14.62 45.05 -19.57
CA TYR A 516 13.54 44.87 -20.53
C TYR A 516 12.21 44.45 -19.88
N GLY A 517 12.21 44.13 -18.59
CA GLY A 517 11.04 43.90 -17.76
C GLY A 517 10.51 42.48 -17.72
N LYS A 518 11.38 41.50 -17.96
CA LYS A 518 11.05 40.07 -17.88
C LYS A 518 12.06 39.34 -17.00
N GLY A 519 11.56 38.37 -16.21
CA GLY A 519 12.39 37.35 -15.58
C GLY A 519 12.43 36.06 -16.39
N GLY A 520 13.24 35.08 -15.98
CA GLY A 520 13.39 33.81 -16.68
C GLY A 520 12.37 32.71 -16.29
N GLY A 521 11.49 33.00 -15.33
CA GLY A 521 10.34 32.19 -14.96
C GLY A 521 10.64 30.99 -14.05
N ILE A 522 9.62 30.58 -13.29
CA ILE A 522 9.72 29.50 -12.31
C ILE A 522 8.65 28.45 -12.59
N THR A 523 9.05 27.19 -12.72
CA THR A 523 8.14 26.05 -12.91
C THR A 523 8.16 25.19 -11.65
N VAL A 524 6.97 24.84 -11.16
CA VAL A 524 6.75 23.82 -10.12
C VAL A 524 6.03 22.65 -10.76
N THR A 525 6.49 21.42 -10.50
CA THR A 525 5.83 20.18 -10.95
C THR A 525 5.60 19.23 -9.79
N THR A 526 4.45 18.54 -9.81
CA THR A 526 4.05 17.56 -8.80
C THR A 526 3.74 16.22 -9.46
N GLN A 527 3.72 15.16 -8.66
CA GLN A 527 3.32 13.82 -9.14
C GLN A 527 1.80 13.59 -9.10
N TYR A 528 1.10 14.32 -8.21
CA TYR A 528 -0.34 14.22 -8.02
C TYR A 528 -1.04 15.54 -8.32
N THR A 529 -2.33 15.47 -8.65
CA THR A 529 -3.19 16.64 -8.83
C THR A 529 -3.03 17.57 -7.62
N SER A 530 -2.63 18.80 -7.88
CA SER A 530 -2.27 19.77 -6.84
C SER A 530 -2.89 21.11 -7.13
N ARG A 531 -3.15 21.87 -6.07
CA ARG A 531 -3.50 23.29 -6.17
C ARG A 531 -2.26 24.13 -5.89
N PHE A 532 -1.97 25.07 -6.77
CA PHE A 532 -0.86 26.01 -6.62
C PHE A 532 -1.39 27.40 -6.27
N THR A 533 -0.69 28.13 -5.42
CA THR A 533 -1.05 29.52 -5.09
C THR A 533 0.23 30.33 -4.95
N TRP A 534 0.42 31.29 -5.85
CA TRP A 534 1.58 32.18 -5.83
C TRP A 534 1.22 33.47 -5.09
N ARG A 535 2.10 33.95 -4.23
CA ARG A 535 1.91 35.20 -3.48
C ARG A 535 3.16 36.04 -3.46
N TYR A 536 3.00 37.35 -3.56
CA TYR A 536 4.05 38.30 -3.21
C TYR A 536 4.05 38.49 -1.69
N LEU A 537 5.13 38.13 -1.02
CA LEU A 537 5.16 38.09 0.44
C LEU A 537 5.06 39.46 1.11
N ALA A 538 5.53 40.53 0.46
CA ALA A 538 5.51 41.85 1.07
C ALA A 538 4.08 42.40 1.23
N THR A 539 3.17 42.11 0.29
CA THR A 539 1.79 42.63 0.29
C THR A 539 0.74 41.56 0.57
N GLY A 540 1.11 40.28 0.47
CA GLY A 540 0.16 39.16 0.48
C GLY A 540 -0.64 39.03 -0.82
N GLN A 541 -0.37 39.85 -1.83
CA GLN A 541 -1.07 39.82 -3.12
C GLN A 541 -0.90 38.46 -3.80
N GLU A 542 -2.01 37.87 -4.25
CA GLU A 542 -1.98 36.65 -5.07
C GLU A 542 -1.49 36.98 -6.49
N LEU A 543 -0.50 36.22 -6.94
CA LEU A 543 0.12 36.36 -8.25
C LEU A 543 -0.47 35.30 -9.18
N ARG A 544 -0.86 35.71 -10.38
CA ARG A 544 -1.45 34.78 -11.34
C ARG A 544 -0.36 34.02 -12.08
N ALA A 545 -0.42 32.69 -12.05
CA ALA A 545 0.42 31.85 -12.88
C ALA A 545 0.26 32.20 -14.37
N THR A 546 1.34 32.07 -15.12
CA THR A 546 1.39 32.30 -16.57
C THR A 546 0.81 31.11 -17.33
N GLU A 547 1.14 29.89 -16.89
CA GLU A 547 0.53 28.64 -17.35
C GLU A 547 0.28 27.74 -16.14
N GLU A 548 -0.84 27.03 -16.12
CA GLU A 548 -1.15 26.12 -15.02
C GLU A 548 -1.95 24.89 -15.50
N SER A 549 -1.61 23.74 -14.93
CA SER A 549 -2.32 22.46 -15.06
C SER A 549 -2.39 21.77 -13.70
N ALA A 550 -3.10 20.65 -13.64
CA ALA A 550 -3.22 19.85 -12.41
C ALA A 550 -1.87 19.39 -11.81
N LEU A 551 -0.81 19.30 -12.62
CA LEU A 551 0.50 18.77 -12.20
C LEU A 551 1.66 19.77 -12.36
N ARG A 552 1.39 20.97 -12.87
CA ARG A 552 2.41 21.97 -13.18
C ARG A 552 1.86 23.38 -13.02
N SER A 553 2.63 24.26 -12.39
CA SER A 553 2.39 25.70 -12.41
C SER A 553 3.66 26.43 -12.85
N TYR A 554 3.52 27.37 -13.80
CA TYR A 554 4.59 28.20 -14.32
C TYR A 554 4.28 29.68 -14.07
N PHE A 555 5.16 30.37 -13.37
CA PHE A 555 5.05 31.79 -13.07
C PHE A 555 6.18 32.57 -13.73
N LEU A 556 5.83 33.51 -14.61
CA LEU A 556 6.75 34.46 -15.24
C LEU A 556 6.63 35.83 -14.54
N PRO A 557 7.61 36.24 -13.72
CA PRO A 557 7.58 37.51 -13.02
C PRO A 557 7.78 38.70 -13.98
N ARG A 558 6.98 39.76 -13.82
CA ARG A 558 7.06 41.01 -14.58
C ARG A 558 7.04 42.20 -13.63
N TYR A 559 7.57 43.35 -14.07
CA TYR A 559 7.56 44.58 -13.26
C TYR A 559 6.20 44.91 -12.63
N LYS A 560 5.13 44.83 -13.41
CA LYS A 560 3.75 45.14 -12.97
C LYS A 560 3.23 44.25 -11.85
N ASP A 561 3.83 43.08 -11.65
CA ASP A 561 3.45 42.17 -10.58
C ASP A 561 3.99 42.67 -9.21
N PHE A 562 4.87 43.69 -9.22
CA PHE A 562 5.53 44.28 -8.04
C PHE A 562 5.43 45.82 -7.96
N THR A 563 4.57 46.45 -8.77
CA THR A 563 4.38 47.90 -8.77
C THR A 563 3.43 48.35 -7.67
N GLU A 564 3.97 48.96 -6.61
CA GLU A 564 3.22 49.75 -5.62
C GLU A 564 3.40 51.25 -5.93
N ASP A 565 2.51 51.82 -6.74
CA ASP A 565 2.18 53.25 -7.04
C ASP A 565 3.25 54.38 -6.99
N THR A 566 4.54 54.14 -6.71
CA THR A 566 5.62 55.13 -6.67
C THR A 566 6.99 54.53 -7.04
N THR A 567 7.78 55.31 -7.76
CA THR A 567 8.86 54.90 -8.69
C THR A 567 10.19 54.43 -8.08
N HIS A 568 10.23 54.03 -6.80
CA HIS A 568 11.43 53.46 -6.17
C HIS A 568 11.21 52.12 -5.46
N ALA A 569 9.98 51.75 -5.12
CA ALA A 569 9.70 50.51 -4.37
C ALA A 569 9.77 49.25 -5.22
N VAL A 570 9.78 49.35 -6.55
CA VAL A 570 9.73 48.21 -7.48
C VAL A 570 11.07 47.50 -7.62
N TYR A 571 12.18 48.22 -7.46
CA TYR A 571 13.52 47.72 -7.68
C TYR A 571 14.11 47.00 -6.45
N GLY A 572 15.14 46.20 -6.67
CA GLY A 572 15.80 45.39 -5.63
C GLY A 572 15.17 44.02 -5.42
N THR A 573 15.60 43.32 -4.37
CA THR A 573 15.13 41.97 -4.07
C THR A 573 13.67 41.97 -3.61
N LYS A 574 12.88 41.10 -4.23
CA LYS A 574 11.51 40.75 -3.92
C LYS A 574 11.46 39.29 -3.49
N THR A 575 10.40 38.92 -2.80
CA THR A 575 10.23 37.55 -2.33
C THR A 575 8.81 37.10 -2.62
N ILE A 576 8.70 36.02 -3.37
CA ILE A 576 7.42 35.37 -3.64
C ILE A 576 7.39 34.02 -2.94
N MET A 577 6.19 33.53 -2.70
CA MET A 577 5.96 32.19 -2.17
C MET A 577 5.02 31.44 -3.10
N VAL A 578 5.31 30.16 -3.33
CA VAL A 578 4.35 29.22 -3.92
C VAL A 578 3.91 28.26 -2.83
N THR A 579 2.60 28.22 -2.57
CA THR A 579 1.97 27.17 -1.77
C THR A 579 1.47 26.07 -2.71
N ILE A 580 1.78 24.83 -2.39
CA ILE A 580 1.48 23.63 -3.17
C ILE A 580 0.66 22.73 -2.26
N ASN A 581 -0.62 22.57 -2.55
CA ASN A 581 -1.48 21.61 -1.87
C ASN A 581 -1.60 20.35 -2.72
N VAL A 582 -0.78 19.35 -2.41
CA VAL A 582 -0.71 18.07 -3.13
C VAL A 582 -1.85 17.15 -2.70
N GLY A 583 -2.64 16.67 -3.67
CA GLY A 583 -3.76 15.76 -3.42
C GLY A 583 -4.91 16.36 -2.60
N GLY A 584 -4.90 17.68 -2.33
CA GLY A 584 -5.90 18.35 -1.49
C GLY A 584 -5.63 18.25 0.02
N ALA A 585 -4.59 17.54 0.44
CA ALA A 585 -4.27 17.29 1.85
C ALA A 585 -2.88 17.77 2.27
N CYS A 586 -1.92 17.81 1.34
CA CYS A 586 -0.51 17.99 1.67
C CYS A 586 0.02 19.34 1.27
N GLU A 587 0.02 20.27 2.22
CA GLU A 587 0.56 21.59 2.00
C GLU A 587 2.10 21.59 2.09
N ARG A 588 2.72 22.17 1.07
CA ARG A 588 4.14 22.54 1.00
C ARG A 588 4.25 23.98 0.54
N SER A 589 5.33 24.64 0.91
CA SER A 589 5.55 26.02 0.52
C SER A 589 7.01 26.27 0.21
N GLU A 590 7.30 26.99 -0.86
CA GLU A 590 8.65 27.44 -1.19
C GLU A 590 8.73 28.94 -1.32
N VAL A 591 9.82 29.50 -0.79
CA VAL A 591 10.11 30.94 -0.81
C VAL A 591 11.20 31.19 -1.84
N ILE A 592 10.92 32.08 -2.78
CA ILE A 592 11.77 32.31 -3.96
C ILE A 592 12.13 33.78 -4.01
N ALA A 593 13.43 34.07 -4.15
CA ALA A 593 13.94 35.43 -4.28
C ALA A 593 13.88 35.90 -5.74
N LEU A 594 13.43 37.13 -5.96
CA LEU A 594 13.33 37.76 -7.27
C LEU A 594 14.08 39.09 -7.25
N ASP A 595 15.14 39.23 -8.02
CA ASP A 595 15.87 40.52 -8.11
C ASP A 595 15.33 41.37 -9.25
N VAL A 596 14.88 42.58 -8.95
CA VAL A 596 14.33 43.50 -9.94
C VAL A 596 15.36 44.59 -10.25
N VAL A 597 15.90 44.57 -11.47
CA VAL A 597 17.00 45.46 -11.88
C VAL A 597 16.56 46.93 -11.83
N ASN A 598 17.40 47.79 -11.25
CA ASN A 598 17.12 49.22 -11.16
C ASN A 598 17.48 49.93 -12.47
N THR A 599 16.49 50.15 -13.34
CA THR A 599 16.66 50.88 -14.61
C THR A 599 16.96 52.36 -14.44
N MET A 600 16.85 52.91 -13.23
CA MET A 600 17.26 54.29 -12.93
C MET A 600 18.76 54.41 -12.61
N ASP A 601 19.42 53.30 -12.30
CA ASP A 601 20.87 53.28 -12.09
C ASP A 601 21.58 53.29 -13.45
N LYS A 602 21.87 54.49 -13.94
CA LYS A 602 22.53 54.68 -15.22
C LYS A 602 23.88 53.98 -15.31
N ASP A 603 24.56 53.69 -14.20
CA ASP A 603 25.84 52.98 -14.22
C ASP A 603 25.70 51.49 -14.50
N LEU A 604 24.52 50.90 -14.29
CA LEU A 604 24.16 49.55 -14.72
C LEU A 604 23.60 49.53 -16.16
N MET A 605 23.11 50.67 -16.65
CA MET A 605 22.49 50.83 -17.98
C MET A 605 23.48 51.31 -19.07
N LYS A 606 24.72 50.84 -19.02
CA LYS A 606 25.80 51.22 -19.97
C LYS A 606 26.58 50.00 -20.44
N VAL A 607 27.36 50.15 -21.51
CA VAL A 607 28.30 49.11 -21.96
C VAL A 607 29.49 49.06 -21.02
N LYS A 608 29.85 47.84 -20.59
CA LYS A 608 31.02 47.55 -19.77
C LYS A 608 31.88 46.49 -20.44
N ASP A 609 33.19 46.67 -20.34
CA ASP A 609 34.18 45.67 -20.72
C ASP A 609 34.39 44.67 -19.57
N PHE A 610 34.18 43.38 -19.87
CA PHE A 610 34.38 42.28 -18.94
C PHE A 610 35.73 41.56 -19.17
N GLY A 611 36.61 42.15 -19.98
CA GLY A 611 37.95 41.65 -20.29
C GLY A 611 38.02 40.90 -21.61
N SER A 612 37.16 39.89 -21.82
CA SER A 612 37.12 39.12 -23.08
C SER A 612 36.00 39.53 -24.03
N TYR A 613 34.98 40.22 -23.51
CA TYR A 613 33.84 40.73 -24.28
C TYR A 613 33.25 41.98 -23.60
N ARG A 614 32.47 42.73 -24.37
CA ARG A 614 31.63 43.83 -23.87
C ARG A 614 30.17 43.41 -23.77
N GLY A 615 29.49 43.87 -22.73
CA GLY A 615 28.06 43.64 -22.52
C GLY A 615 27.41 44.76 -21.71
N TRP A 616 26.14 44.63 -21.36
CA TRP A 616 25.52 45.59 -20.44
C TRP A 616 26.08 45.42 -19.03
N ALA A 617 26.28 46.53 -18.33
CA ALA A 617 26.93 46.56 -17.01
C ALA A 617 26.13 45.82 -15.92
N ASP A 618 24.82 45.65 -16.12
CA ASP A 618 23.94 44.82 -15.28
C ASP A 618 24.08 43.30 -15.52
N GLY A 619 24.91 42.89 -16.48
CA GLY A 619 25.16 41.49 -16.82
C GLY A 619 24.18 40.90 -17.84
N THR A 620 23.27 41.71 -18.40
CA THR A 620 22.40 41.31 -19.52
C THR A 620 23.09 41.54 -20.86
N TYR A 621 22.48 41.04 -21.94
CA TYR A 621 23.03 41.11 -23.28
C TYR A 621 22.03 41.66 -24.29
N ALA A 622 22.50 42.49 -25.22
CA ALA A 622 21.69 42.92 -26.35
C ALA A 622 21.58 41.80 -27.41
N PRO A 623 20.52 41.78 -28.23
CA PRO A 623 20.35 40.72 -29.23
C PRO A 623 21.29 40.80 -30.42
N SER A 624 21.98 41.92 -30.62
CA SER A 624 22.90 42.11 -31.74
C SER A 624 23.83 43.30 -31.49
N ALA A 625 24.82 43.48 -32.37
CA ALA A 625 25.60 44.71 -32.43
C ALA A 625 24.72 45.96 -32.56
N GLU A 626 23.65 45.88 -33.37
CA GLU A 626 22.67 46.94 -33.54
C GLU A 626 21.90 47.22 -32.25
N GLY A 627 21.54 46.17 -31.51
CA GLY A 627 20.90 46.27 -30.19
C GLY A 627 21.76 46.98 -29.15
N TYR A 628 23.09 46.80 -29.19
CA TYR A 628 24.00 47.62 -28.39
C TYR A 628 24.09 49.04 -28.91
N ARG A 629 24.26 49.22 -30.21
CA ARG A 629 24.52 50.53 -30.83
C ARG A 629 23.34 51.48 -30.69
N ARG A 630 22.10 50.96 -30.76
CA ARG A 630 20.85 51.71 -30.67
C ARG A 630 19.88 50.97 -29.72
N PRO A 631 20.16 51.02 -28.41
CA PRO A 631 19.44 50.22 -27.42
C PRO A 631 18.04 50.75 -27.12
N GLY A 632 17.16 49.84 -26.68
CA GLY A 632 15.89 50.15 -26.00
C GLY A 632 15.95 49.80 -24.51
N GLY A 633 14.85 49.95 -23.77
CA GLY A 633 14.75 49.46 -22.38
C GLY A 633 15.52 50.28 -21.33
N GLY A 634 15.93 51.52 -21.66
CA GLY A 634 16.67 52.40 -20.73
C GLY A 634 18.19 52.24 -20.78
N TYR A 635 18.72 51.22 -21.49
CA TYR A 635 20.14 51.12 -21.79
C TYR A 635 20.63 52.27 -22.68
N GLU A 636 21.86 52.72 -22.46
CA GLU A 636 22.51 53.79 -23.23
C GLU A 636 23.82 53.27 -23.84
N TYR A 637 24.07 53.55 -25.12
CA TYR A 637 25.35 53.21 -25.78
C TYR A 637 26.47 54.18 -25.35
N ARG A 638 26.96 53.98 -24.12
CA ARG A 638 28.06 54.73 -23.48
C ARG A 638 28.89 53.80 -22.58
N GLY A 639 30.03 54.27 -22.09
CA GLY A 639 30.96 53.45 -21.29
C GLY A 639 32.07 52.88 -22.17
N ASP A 640 32.33 51.57 -22.06
CA ASP A 640 33.41 50.88 -22.81
C ASP A 640 32.94 50.55 -24.23
N ILE A 641 32.70 51.58 -25.03
CA ILE A 641 32.12 51.51 -26.38
C ILE A 641 33.19 51.45 -27.49
N GLY A 642 32.74 51.20 -28.72
CA GLY A 642 33.60 51.08 -29.92
C GLY A 642 33.59 49.67 -30.51
N SER A 643 34.21 49.50 -31.68
CA SER A 643 34.30 48.20 -32.34
C SER A 643 35.11 47.20 -31.50
N GLY A 644 34.75 45.92 -31.54
CA GLY A 644 35.38 44.86 -30.76
C GLY A 644 34.43 43.70 -30.47
N VAL A 645 34.80 42.85 -29.52
CA VAL A 645 34.01 41.67 -29.14
C VAL A 645 32.90 42.09 -28.18
N TYR A 646 31.65 41.72 -28.49
CA TYR A 646 30.50 41.87 -27.60
C TYR A 646 29.81 40.53 -27.43
N ARG A 647 29.25 40.29 -26.25
CA ARG A 647 28.35 39.15 -26.03
C ARG A 647 26.93 39.52 -26.40
N ILE A 648 26.33 38.78 -27.30
CA ILE A 648 24.95 38.97 -27.75
C ILE A 648 24.07 37.77 -27.37
N ASP A 649 22.78 38.02 -27.34
CA ASP A 649 21.74 37.03 -27.05
C ASP A 649 20.59 37.17 -28.09
N PRO A 650 20.72 36.55 -29.28
CA PRO A 650 19.89 36.86 -30.45
C PRO A 650 18.39 36.60 -30.29
N ASP A 651 18.01 35.62 -29.49
CA ASP A 651 16.63 35.26 -29.14
C ASP A 651 16.18 35.82 -27.79
N GLY A 652 17.10 36.48 -27.09
CA GLY A 652 16.89 37.09 -25.79
C GLY A 652 16.94 36.06 -24.68
N ARG A 653 16.99 36.56 -23.44
CA ARG A 653 17.28 35.75 -22.24
C ARG A 653 16.44 34.49 -22.04
N ASP A 654 15.22 34.49 -22.56
CA ASP A 654 14.24 33.40 -22.44
C ASP A 654 14.20 32.46 -23.66
N GLY A 655 15.04 32.74 -24.65
CA GLY A 655 15.21 31.93 -25.85
C GLY A 655 16.11 30.72 -25.61
N PRO A 656 15.99 29.66 -26.43
CA PRO A 656 16.77 28.44 -26.29
C PRO A 656 18.28 28.57 -26.62
N ILE A 657 18.77 29.72 -27.08
CA ILE A 657 20.16 29.92 -27.48
C ILE A 657 20.93 30.60 -26.34
N GLU A 658 21.99 29.95 -25.88
CA GLU A 658 22.89 30.55 -24.89
C GLU A 658 23.60 31.79 -25.48
N PRO A 659 23.79 32.88 -24.70
CA PRO A 659 24.52 34.06 -25.14
C PRO A 659 25.96 33.75 -25.58
N PHE A 660 26.43 34.41 -26.63
CA PHE A 660 27.75 34.15 -27.21
C PHE A 660 28.44 35.41 -27.73
N ASP A 661 29.75 35.32 -27.88
CA ASP A 661 30.59 36.44 -28.29
C ASP A 661 30.60 36.60 -29.80
N VAL A 662 30.52 37.83 -30.29
CA VAL A 662 30.62 38.20 -31.72
C VAL A 662 31.49 39.43 -31.87
N TYR A 663 32.08 39.61 -33.05
CA TYR A 663 32.71 40.88 -33.36
C TYR A 663 31.65 41.86 -33.85
N CYS A 664 31.60 43.02 -33.19
CA CYS A 664 30.74 44.12 -33.56
C CYS A 664 31.57 45.26 -34.14
N ASP A 665 31.27 45.66 -35.37
CA ASP A 665 31.73 46.95 -35.87
C ASP A 665 30.70 48.04 -35.54
N MET A 666 31.15 49.00 -34.75
CA MET A 666 30.31 50.06 -34.16
C MET A 666 30.54 51.43 -34.81
N VAL A 667 31.36 51.49 -35.85
CA VAL A 667 31.84 52.75 -36.46
C VAL A 667 31.44 52.85 -37.93
N THR A 668 31.75 51.84 -38.74
CA THR A 668 31.62 51.86 -40.20
C THR A 668 30.15 52.02 -40.61
N GLU A 669 29.85 53.01 -41.45
CA GLU A 669 28.49 53.30 -41.93
C GLU A 669 27.45 53.39 -40.79
N GLY A 670 27.85 54.05 -39.69
CA GLY A 670 27.03 54.27 -38.50
C GLY A 670 27.02 53.11 -37.50
N GLY A 671 27.79 52.03 -37.74
CA GLY A 671 27.98 50.91 -36.83
C GLY A 671 26.74 50.05 -36.60
N GLY A 672 26.88 49.04 -35.73
CA GLY A 672 25.84 48.04 -35.45
C GLY A 672 25.96 46.78 -36.30
N TRP A 673 27.12 46.57 -36.94
CA TRP A 673 27.37 45.41 -37.76
C TRP A 673 27.83 44.23 -36.91
N THR A 674 27.16 43.10 -37.05
CA THR A 674 27.53 41.82 -36.41
C THR A 674 28.22 40.92 -37.44
N LEU A 675 29.44 40.47 -37.15
CA LEU A 675 30.16 39.51 -38.01
C LEU A 675 29.52 38.12 -37.89
N VAL A 676 28.97 37.59 -38.98
CA VAL A 676 28.27 36.30 -38.99
C VAL A 676 28.98 35.22 -39.80
N VAL A 677 29.92 35.61 -40.66
CA VAL A 677 30.72 34.72 -41.50
C VAL A 677 32.13 35.26 -41.59
N ALA A 678 33.11 34.38 -41.45
CA ALA A 678 34.46 34.58 -41.94
C ALA A 678 34.95 33.32 -42.67
N GLN A 679 35.44 33.48 -43.89
CA GLN A 679 35.95 32.39 -44.72
C GLN A 679 37.38 32.67 -45.17
N TYR A 680 38.28 31.75 -44.86
CA TYR A 680 39.68 31.74 -45.28
C TYR A 680 39.92 30.61 -46.27
N GLU A 681 40.68 30.89 -47.32
CA GLU A 681 41.04 29.88 -48.32
C GLU A 681 41.79 28.68 -47.72
N ASN A 682 42.59 28.91 -46.68
CA ASN A 682 43.36 27.87 -46.00
C ASN A 682 42.52 26.98 -45.07
N ASN A 683 41.34 27.43 -44.66
CA ASN A 683 40.53 26.78 -43.65
C ASN A 683 39.04 26.94 -43.99
N PRO A 684 38.54 26.55 -45.17
CA PRO A 684 37.17 26.85 -45.56
C PRO A 684 36.17 26.04 -44.73
N ILE A 685 34.99 26.62 -44.52
CA ILE A 685 33.81 25.88 -44.04
C ILE A 685 32.90 25.58 -45.22
N LEU A 686 32.61 24.29 -45.42
CA LEU A 686 31.84 23.77 -46.57
C LEU A 686 30.32 24.00 -46.46
N ASP A 687 29.83 24.21 -45.24
CA ASP A 687 28.42 24.40 -44.91
C ASP A 687 28.17 25.78 -44.31
N TRP A 688 27.30 26.55 -44.94
CA TRP A 688 26.94 27.90 -44.49
C TRP A 688 25.99 27.90 -43.28
N ASN A 689 25.73 26.76 -42.63
CA ASN A 689 24.87 26.64 -41.45
C ASN A 689 25.51 25.83 -40.30
N GLN A 690 26.78 26.10 -39.98
CA GLN A 690 27.54 25.25 -39.04
C GLN A 690 27.31 25.59 -37.56
N GLY A 691 27.24 26.87 -37.24
CA GLY A 691 27.18 27.38 -35.88
C GLY A 691 28.52 27.40 -35.14
N ILE A 692 28.50 27.95 -33.93
CA ILE A 692 29.70 28.12 -33.08
C ILE A 692 30.33 26.77 -32.74
N ARG A 693 31.65 26.69 -32.93
CA ARG A 693 32.51 25.53 -32.65
C ARG A 693 33.54 25.86 -31.57
N ALA A 694 34.24 24.83 -31.08
CA ALA A 694 35.27 24.99 -30.06
C ALA A 694 36.45 25.91 -30.48
N ASP A 695 36.70 26.04 -31.78
CA ASP A 695 37.75 26.87 -32.39
C ASP A 695 37.23 28.22 -32.91
N TYR A 696 36.00 28.61 -32.54
CA TYR A 696 35.40 29.87 -32.91
C TYR A 696 36.16 31.06 -32.33
N ASP A 697 36.54 32.01 -33.19
CA ASP A 697 37.25 33.23 -32.81
C ASP A 697 36.70 34.43 -33.62
N PRO A 698 35.85 35.27 -33.00
CA PRO A 698 35.28 36.43 -33.68
C PRO A 698 36.31 37.52 -33.99
N THR A 699 37.48 37.52 -33.33
CA THR A 699 38.51 38.55 -33.55
C THR A 699 39.29 38.36 -34.85
N LEU A 700 39.14 37.19 -35.49
CA LEU A 700 39.88 36.78 -36.69
C LEU A 700 41.40 36.58 -36.46
N ALA A 701 41.88 36.64 -35.22
CA ALA A 701 43.30 36.50 -34.89
C ALA A 701 43.83 35.08 -35.20
N SER A 702 43.02 34.06 -34.96
CA SER A 702 43.34 32.65 -35.23
C SER A 702 43.33 32.27 -36.72
N LYS A 703 42.76 33.12 -37.59
CA LYS A 703 42.55 32.84 -39.03
C LYS A 703 41.78 31.53 -39.30
N ILE A 704 40.84 31.19 -38.42
CA ILE A 704 39.94 30.06 -38.56
C ILE A 704 38.61 30.56 -39.14
N SER A 705 38.08 29.85 -40.13
CA SER A 705 36.77 30.22 -40.69
C SER A 705 35.66 29.87 -39.71
N PHE A 706 34.58 30.63 -39.74
CA PHE A 706 33.34 30.29 -39.05
C PHE A 706 32.12 30.75 -39.84
N VAL A 707 30.99 30.09 -39.61
CA VAL A 707 29.67 30.52 -40.06
C VAL A 707 28.66 30.27 -38.95
N LEU A 708 27.98 31.33 -38.49
CA LEU A 708 26.88 31.18 -37.53
C LEU A 708 25.71 30.42 -38.16
N ASN A 709 24.99 29.62 -37.36
CA ASN A 709 23.82 28.91 -37.85
C ASN A 709 22.58 29.82 -37.90
N THR A 710 21.49 29.33 -38.51
CA THR A 710 20.25 30.10 -38.71
C THR A 710 19.71 30.72 -37.43
N SER A 711 19.75 30.00 -36.31
CA SER A 711 19.25 30.49 -35.02
C SER A 711 20.17 31.54 -34.39
N GLN A 712 21.48 31.44 -34.64
CA GLN A 712 22.50 32.36 -34.09
C GLN A 712 22.62 33.67 -34.87
N ILE A 713 22.10 33.76 -36.09
CA ILE A 713 22.14 35.01 -36.87
C ILE A 713 21.08 35.97 -36.31
N PRO A 714 21.46 37.15 -35.80
CA PRO A 714 20.48 38.08 -35.24
C PRO A 714 19.48 38.56 -36.28
N SER A 715 18.30 39.00 -35.81
CA SER A 715 17.34 39.70 -36.67
C SER A 715 18.00 40.95 -37.27
N HIS A 716 17.88 41.12 -38.58
CA HIS A 716 18.58 42.16 -39.33
C HIS A 716 17.80 42.59 -40.57
N THR A 717 18.18 43.74 -41.11
CA THR A 717 17.60 44.33 -42.33
C THR A 717 18.64 44.55 -43.43
N TYR A 718 19.91 44.72 -43.04
CA TYR A 718 21.01 44.98 -43.94
C TYR A 718 22.03 43.84 -43.88
N THR A 719 22.65 43.55 -45.03
CA THR A 719 23.77 42.62 -45.14
C THR A 719 24.91 43.32 -45.86
N ALA A 720 26.13 43.16 -45.35
CA ALA A 720 27.35 43.68 -45.94
C ALA A 720 28.31 42.55 -46.31
N PHE A 721 29.07 42.77 -47.39
CA PHE A 721 30.11 41.88 -47.86
C PHE A 721 31.46 42.57 -47.72
N GLY A 722 32.31 41.98 -46.88
CA GLY A 722 33.48 42.61 -46.32
C GLY A 722 34.76 41.83 -46.56
N LYS A 723 35.84 42.42 -46.05
CA LYS A 723 37.19 41.87 -46.02
C LYS A 723 37.77 42.05 -44.62
N ASP A 724 38.18 40.95 -43.99
CA ASP A 724 38.56 40.94 -42.57
C ASP A 724 37.51 41.69 -41.71
N LEU A 725 37.96 42.61 -40.86
CA LEU A 725 37.14 43.42 -39.96
C LEU A 725 36.59 44.71 -40.59
N ASP A 726 36.71 44.89 -41.91
CA ASP A 726 36.00 45.94 -42.65
C ASP A 726 34.67 45.39 -43.20
N PRO A 727 33.53 45.71 -42.56
CA PRO A 727 32.24 45.10 -42.90
C PRO A 727 31.76 45.46 -44.29
N THR A 728 32.07 46.67 -44.76
CA THR A 728 31.52 47.23 -46.00
C THR A 728 32.56 47.34 -47.09
N PHE A 729 33.68 46.63 -46.99
CA PHE A 729 34.81 46.73 -47.93
C PHE A 729 34.34 46.76 -49.40
N VAL A 730 33.47 45.83 -49.80
CA VAL A 730 32.84 45.81 -51.13
C VAL A 730 31.57 46.65 -51.15
N GLY A 731 30.67 46.42 -50.20
CA GLY A 731 29.42 47.17 -50.11
C GLY A 731 28.42 46.52 -49.17
N TYR A 732 27.26 47.16 -49.05
CA TYR A 732 26.15 46.64 -48.27
C TYR A 732 24.82 47.03 -48.91
N SER A 733 23.82 46.20 -48.68
CA SER A 733 22.49 46.36 -49.27
C SER A 733 21.41 45.98 -48.29
N LYS A 734 20.20 46.49 -48.52
CA LYS A 734 19.01 46.09 -47.77
C LYS A 734 18.58 44.70 -48.23
N MET A 735 19.05 43.67 -47.54
CA MET A 735 18.70 42.27 -47.77
C MET A 735 18.85 41.48 -46.48
N LYS A 736 18.07 40.39 -46.37
CA LYS A 736 18.26 39.41 -45.31
C LYS A 736 19.21 38.32 -45.78
N TYR A 737 20.30 38.14 -45.05
CA TYR A 737 21.15 36.98 -45.10
C TYR A 737 20.43 35.79 -44.45
N THR A 738 20.52 34.63 -45.10
CA THR A 738 20.14 33.34 -44.53
C THR A 738 21.30 32.39 -44.73
N THR A 739 21.32 31.23 -44.08
CA THR A 739 22.34 30.19 -44.29
C THR A 739 22.03 29.28 -45.49
N GLY A 740 20.79 29.31 -46.00
CA GLY A 740 20.29 28.50 -47.12
C GLY A 740 20.56 29.11 -48.51
N ASN A 741 19.76 28.74 -49.51
CA ASN A 741 19.92 29.30 -50.86
C ASN A 741 19.57 30.80 -50.89
N LEU A 742 20.39 31.60 -51.58
CA LEU A 742 20.19 33.03 -51.80
C LEU A 742 20.04 33.27 -53.31
N ASN A 743 19.00 34.01 -53.71
CA ASN A 743 18.77 34.36 -55.10
C ASN A 743 18.22 35.78 -55.21
N TYR A 744 19.09 36.77 -55.08
CA TYR A 744 18.78 38.18 -55.30
C TYR A 744 19.30 38.61 -56.67
N ARG A 745 18.84 37.94 -57.73
CA ARG A 745 19.09 38.33 -59.13
C ARG A 745 18.09 39.39 -59.61
N SER A 746 16.84 39.32 -59.12
CA SER A 746 15.79 40.31 -59.38
C SER A 746 14.86 40.41 -58.16
N PRO A 747 14.70 41.58 -57.53
CA PRO A 747 15.33 42.85 -57.89
C PRO A 747 16.85 42.85 -57.62
N THR A 748 17.57 43.68 -58.36
CA THR A 748 18.95 44.02 -58.04
C THR A 748 19.00 44.87 -56.77
N LEU A 749 20.08 44.77 -56.01
CA LEU A 749 20.25 45.38 -54.71
C LEU A 749 21.07 46.67 -54.84
N LEU A 750 20.50 47.80 -54.43
CA LEU A 750 21.27 49.05 -54.35
C LEU A 750 22.42 48.91 -53.34
N ASN A 751 23.64 49.27 -53.74
CA ASN A 751 24.75 49.43 -52.81
C ASN A 751 24.59 50.75 -52.07
N LEU A 752 24.34 50.66 -50.77
CA LEU A 752 24.10 51.81 -49.92
C LEU A 752 25.39 52.53 -49.51
N LYS A 753 26.57 51.95 -49.79
CA LYS A 753 27.87 52.60 -49.61
C LYS A 753 28.13 53.68 -50.67
N THR A 754 27.77 53.41 -51.92
CA THR A 754 28.00 54.33 -53.05
C THR A 754 26.72 55.08 -53.46
N GLY A 755 25.55 54.50 -53.19
CA GLY A 755 24.24 55.06 -53.50
C GLY A 755 23.85 55.05 -54.98
N ASN A 756 24.69 54.52 -55.87
CA ASN A 756 24.46 54.57 -57.33
C ASN A 756 24.85 53.30 -58.09
N THR A 757 25.38 52.26 -57.42
CA THR A 757 25.68 50.96 -58.04
C THR A 757 24.73 49.88 -57.54
N TYR A 758 24.46 48.88 -58.38
CA TYR A 758 23.54 47.78 -58.09
C TYR A 758 24.27 46.45 -58.11
N PHE A 759 23.87 45.54 -57.25
CA PHE A 759 24.50 44.23 -57.06
C PHE A 759 23.46 43.11 -57.12
N GLN A 760 23.93 41.91 -57.36
CA GLN A 760 23.14 40.68 -57.23
C GLN A 760 23.85 39.72 -56.27
N VAL A 761 23.06 38.97 -55.51
CA VAL A 761 23.58 37.91 -54.64
C VAL A 761 23.08 36.56 -55.12
N TYR A 762 23.99 35.60 -55.20
CA TYR A 762 23.64 34.22 -55.51
C TYR A 762 24.40 33.23 -54.63
N ARG A 763 23.67 32.24 -54.11
CA ARG A 763 24.21 31.01 -53.53
C ARG A 763 23.18 29.90 -53.68
N ASN A 764 23.60 28.75 -54.19
CA ASN A 764 22.73 27.59 -54.29
C ASN A 764 23.50 26.31 -54.01
N THR A 765 22.97 25.42 -53.18
CA THR A 765 23.62 24.15 -52.83
C THR A 765 23.83 23.21 -54.02
N ALA A 766 23.03 23.36 -55.09
CA ALA A 766 22.99 22.46 -56.24
C ALA A 766 23.63 23.01 -57.53
N ASN A 767 23.94 24.30 -57.59
CA ASN A 767 24.49 24.93 -58.79
C ASN A 767 25.28 26.22 -58.45
N HIS A 768 25.91 26.82 -59.45
CA HIS A 768 26.67 28.07 -59.37
C HIS A 768 26.48 28.89 -60.64
N CYS A 769 26.78 30.19 -60.60
CA CYS A 769 26.79 31.02 -61.81
C CYS A 769 28.11 30.86 -62.57
N GLY A 770 28.06 30.84 -63.90
CA GLY A 770 29.27 30.98 -64.72
C GLY A 770 30.05 32.25 -64.33
N ASN A 771 31.38 32.16 -64.27
CA ASN A 771 32.29 33.23 -63.80
C ASN A 771 31.92 33.85 -62.44
N HIS A 772 31.11 33.18 -61.63
CA HIS A 772 30.54 33.75 -60.40
C HIS A 772 29.83 35.08 -60.64
N ASP A 773 29.14 35.19 -61.77
CA ASP A 773 28.36 36.36 -62.17
C ASP A 773 26.87 35.98 -62.19
N PRO A 774 26.04 36.52 -61.29
CA PRO A 774 24.61 36.20 -61.23
C PRO A 774 23.79 36.62 -62.46
N GLU A 775 24.36 37.31 -63.45
CA GLU A 775 23.73 37.57 -64.77
C GLU A 775 23.94 36.40 -65.74
N MET A 776 24.93 35.54 -65.50
CA MET A 776 25.21 34.38 -66.33
C MET A 776 24.33 33.16 -66.00
N SER A 777 24.28 32.21 -66.94
CA SER A 777 23.62 30.93 -66.76
C SER A 777 24.21 30.13 -65.59
N THR A 778 23.37 29.33 -64.95
CA THR A 778 23.82 28.44 -63.88
C THR A 778 24.33 27.12 -64.44
N GLY A 779 25.48 26.65 -63.93
CA GLY A 779 26.01 25.31 -64.16
C GLY A 779 26.07 24.52 -62.86
N SER A 780 26.31 23.20 -62.96
CA SER A 780 26.54 22.36 -61.77
C SER A 780 27.94 21.77 -61.83
N SER A 781 28.74 22.06 -60.81
CA SER A 781 30.05 21.47 -60.54
C SER A 781 30.21 21.35 -59.05
N SER A 782 30.55 20.17 -58.54
CA SER A 782 30.64 19.90 -57.10
C SER A 782 31.56 20.87 -56.35
N GLU A 783 32.61 21.37 -57.02
CA GLU A 783 33.60 22.30 -56.48
C GLU A 783 33.10 23.75 -56.42
N TRP A 784 32.23 24.16 -57.35
CA TRP A 784 31.73 25.54 -57.47
C TRP A 784 30.32 25.72 -56.91
N ASN A 785 29.55 24.65 -56.81
CA ASN A 785 28.24 24.68 -56.18
C ASN A 785 28.36 25.20 -54.75
N ASN A 786 27.34 25.91 -54.28
CA ASN A 786 27.32 26.55 -52.96
C ASN A 786 28.29 27.73 -52.80
N THR A 787 28.87 28.25 -53.89
CA THR A 787 29.59 29.52 -53.88
C THR A 787 28.64 30.65 -53.50
N LEU A 788 29.06 31.48 -52.54
CA LEU A 788 28.40 32.74 -52.25
C LEU A 788 29.03 33.83 -53.11
N THR A 789 28.20 34.48 -53.92
CA THR A 789 28.58 35.56 -54.81
C THR A 789 27.80 36.81 -54.44
N TYR A 790 28.49 37.95 -54.35
CA TYR A 790 27.91 39.28 -54.36
C TYR A 790 28.64 40.07 -55.46
N ASP A 791 27.97 40.31 -56.58
CA ASP A 791 28.60 40.92 -57.75
C ASP A 791 27.81 42.13 -58.26
N GLN A 792 28.53 43.17 -58.67
CA GLN A 792 27.93 44.36 -59.26
C GLN A 792 27.37 44.02 -60.64
N THR A 793 26.17 44.54 -60.96
CA THR A 793 25.51 44.34 -62.25
C THR A 793 26.28 44.96 -63.41
N GLY A 794 26.13 44.41 -64.61
CA GLY A 794 26.73 44.92 -65.85
C GLY A 794 27.95 44.10 -66.31
N GLY A 795 27.83 42.77 -66.26
CA GLY A 795 28.86 41.78 -66.58
C GLY A 795 29.71 41.39 -65.38
N SER A 796 30.61 40.41 -65.55
CA SER A 796 31.36 39.82 -64.45
C SER A 796 32.35 40.84 -63.84
N LYS A 797 31.98 41.45 -62.70
CA LYS A 797 32.79 42.48 -62.03
C LYS A 797 33.76 41.90 -61.01
N PHE A 798 33.57 40.64 -60.62
CA PHE A 798 34.40 39.96 -59.62
C PHE A 798 34.45 40.76 -58.31
N SER A 799 33.29 41.20 -57.83
CA SER A 799 33.21 42.10 -56.67
C SER A 799 33.46 41.34 -55.36
N TRP A 800 32.79 40.21 -55.16
CA TRP A 800 33.01 39.32 -54.01
C TRP A 800 32.51 37.92 -54.34
N ALA A 801 33.35 36.90 -54.22
CA ALA A 801 32.91 35.52 -54.35
C ALA A 801 33.80 34.56 -53.55
N PHE A 802 33.18 33.65 -52.82
CA PHE A 802 33.86 32.59 -52.08
C PHE A 802 33.22 31.22 -52.33
N ALA A 803 34.01 30.30 -52.88
CA ALA A 803 33.67 28.93 -53.23
C ALA A 803 34.25 27.95 -52.19
N PRO A 804 33.53 27.64 -51.10
CA PRO A 804 34.11 26.88 -50.00
C PRO A 804 34.46 25.43 -50.35
N ARG A 805 33.77 24.86 -51.35
CA ARG A 805 33.95 23.46 -51.78
C ARG A 805 35.09 23.25 -52.75
N HIS A 806 35.75 24.32 -53.20
CA HIS A 806 36.76 24.20 -54.22
C HIS A 806 38.01 23.49 -53.67
N GLY A 807 38.49 22.45 -54.37
CA GLY A 807 39.65 21.65 -53.94
C GLY A 807 40.94 22.47 -53.90
N THR A 808 41.17 23.28 -54.93
CA THR A 808 42.33 24.19 -55.03
C THR A 808 42.16 25.42 -54.15
N ARG A 809 43.12 25.68 -53.25
CA ARG A 809 43.11 26.80 -52.29
C ARG A 809 42.88 28.16 -52.96
N SER A 810 43.68 28.50 -53.96
CA SER A 810 43.64 29.80 -54.66
C SER A 810 42.36 30.03 -55.46
N GLN A 811 41.48 29.03 -55.56
CA GLN A 811 40.21 29.12 -56.27
C GLN A 811 39.01 29.21 -55.32
N ARG A 812 39.24 29.10 -54.00
CA ARG A 812 38.18 29.30 -53.00
C ARG A 812 37.81 30.77 -52.90
N GLY A 813 38.78 31.66 -52.74
CA GLY A 813 38.58 33.11 -52.76
C GLY A 813 38.52 33.67 -54.17
N TYR A 814 37.47 33.33 -54.93
CA TYR A 814 37.42 33.59 -56.37
C TYR A 814 37.48 35.08 -56.73
N ALA A 815 36.89 35.95 -55.90
CA ALA A 815 36.79 37.38 -56.21
C ALA A 815 36.77 38.28 -54.97
N MET A 816 37.43 39.44 -55.06
CA MET A 816 37.40 40.55 -54.11
C MET A 816 37.83 41.83 -54.82
N ASN A 817 36.88 42.64 -55.29
CA ASN A 817 37.12 43.82 -56.16
C ASN A 817 38.10 43.53 -57.32
N GLY A 818 37.97 42.35 -57.93
CA GLY A 818 38.89 41.80 -58.93
C GLY A 818 38.93 40.27 -58.89
N PHE A 819 39.38 39.65 -59.98
CA PHE A 819 39.57 38.21 -60.08
C PHE A 819 40.81 37.75 -59.32
N LEU A 820 40.67 36.72 -58.47
CA LEU A 820 41.72 36.23 -57.59
C LEU A 820 41.99 34.72 -57.72
N GLY A 821 41.35 34.03 -58.67
CA GLY A 821 41.39 32.57 -58.81
C GLY A 821 42.76 31.91 -59.08
N THR A 822 43.85 32.67 -59.01
CA THR A 822 45.25 32.24 -59.18
C THR A 822 46.17 32.68 -58.03
N SER A 823 45.66 33.43 -57.04
CA SER A 823 46.41 33.92 -55.87
C SER A 823 45.94 33.25 -54.58
N ASN A 824 46.85 33.04 -53.63
CA ASN A 824 46.50 32.58 -52.30
C ASN A 824 46.49 33.76 -51.34
N GLU A 825 45.35 34.05 -50.75
CA GLU A 825 45.13 35.17 -49.86
C GLU A 825 45.18 34.78 -48.39
N GLY A 826 45.53 35.77 -47.56
CA GLY A 826 45.71 35.61 -46.11
C GLY A 826 44.62 36.27 -45.27
N TYR A 827 43.66 36.93 -45.91
CA TYR A 827 42.53 37.64 -45.30
C TYR A 827 41.24 36.84 -45.39
N ALA A 828 40.23 37.23 -44.61
CA ALA A 828 38.90 36.63 -44.62
C ALA A 828 37.95 37.30 -45.61
N TRP A 829 37.15 36.49 -46.29
CA TRP A 829 35.89 36.88 -46.92
C TRP A 829 34.82 36.90 -45.84
N THR A 830 34.29 38.09 -45.52
CA THR A 830 33.37 38.24 -44.39
C THR A 830 31.98 38.67 -44.83
N VAL A 831 30.97 38.24 -44.06
CA VAL A 831 29.58 38.69 -44.19
C VAL A 831 29.12 39.22 -42.85
N TRP A 832 28.45 40.37 -42.89
CA TRP A 832 27.99 41.09 -41.71
C TRP A 832 26.50 41.41 -41.82
N VAL A 833 25.83 41.47 -40.69
CA VAL A 833 24.40 41.83 -40.62
C VAL A 833 24.15 42.99 -39.66
N LYS A 834 23.13 43.79 -39.96
CA LYS A 834 22.70 44.96 -39.18
C LYS A 834 21.19 45.13 -39.20
#